data_AF-A0A2N1KLW6-F1
#
_entry.id   AF-A0A2N1KLW6-F1
#
_cell.length_a   1.000
_cell.length_b   1.000
_cell.length_c   1.000
_cell.angle_alpha   90.00
_cell.angle_beta   90.00
_cell.angle_gamma   90.00
#
_symmetry.space_group_name_H-M   'P 1'
#
loop_
_entity.id
_entity.type
_entity.pdbx_description
1 polymer ?
#
loop_
_entity_poly.entity_id
_entity_poly.type
_entity_poly.pdbx_seq_one_letter_code
_entity_poly.pdbx_strand_id
1 'polypeptide(L)'
;MENTTKRYWRGIEELRNDPEFVKNAHREFADSSDITDGGGTYRRDFLKMLGFGVAAVSLAACEAPVRKVIPYLNKPVDVEPGIANWYASTFTDGGEYCSILVKTREGRPIKIEGNPQSSISQGGVGTRVHASVLSLYDNEKLRDPQKGGKKIEWTALDKEVAAGLASAQNIRIVSGTILSPTTKAVIEAFKAKYPSTVHVAYDASSAYGLTQVHGGQLPAFDFSKAKVIVSLDADFLGTWIAPDEFSKQWAAGRKLSSAKGGNKQMSRHYDFSTLMTLTGANADYRGRLKPSQSGLVASTLLRLVGGSSSTADVKVEFLEKAARDLKAAAPGTTLVVSGSNDPNVQVVVAEINRILGNYGTTIAGTSNYKQGNDAAFDGFVNDLKGGRVDAVLFYGANPVYDSPRGKEIADALARTKLSVSFSDRADETASLCQFIAPDSHYLESWGDAEPKPGFYSIVQPTISTIFNTRQAQASLLTWAGQNADYYEFLTQNWATNILKTASKEAWNKAVYEGVFEPAKGTVGAAPAVTGDLITALGKISGTYKASSTVLEFVPYEKVGMGTGSQANNPWLQEFPDPISKATWDNYAAISQATAKKLGVHQNDMVKLEIAGKEAIELPVLIQPGQTNDTVSVAIGYGRSKAGKAADGVGKNVFPWIKSVGAEIKVTPTGSQYKWGIGQTQTHNTVMARESVLQETILAKYQENVQAGRFIPKIQTSEGAKDATDITLWNGHEKKNHSWGMVIDLNLCTGCGSCVVSCQAENNVPVVGRKEVVMRREMHWIRIDRYYSSVQPKEGESVFQELETLEIASDNPEVVFQPMLCQHCSNAPCETVCPVLATTHSNEGLNQMTYNRCIGTRYCANNCPYKVRRFNWFKYFDEDRFPYHYNNDLGKMVINPEVTVRSRGVMEKCSFCVQRIQATKLAAKKERRRPYANEVQVACSQSCSTGAIIFGDMNNPESEISQILAVEQQGRAFHMLEEINVLPQISYLTKIRNKDEADSQAPHKEEKHKENEHKHPKSHV
;
A
#
# COMPACT_ATOMS: atom_id res chain seq x y z
N MET A 1 25.75 -24.16 -52.52
CA MET A 1 26.88 -23.25 -52.29
C MET A 1 26.71 -22.67 -50.90
N GLU A 2 27.57 -23.09 -49.98
CA GLU A 2 27.67 -22.56 -48.62
C GLU A 2 28.02 -21.07 -48.70
N ASN A 3 27.18 -20.23 -48.11
CA ASN A 3 27.43 -18.79 -48.08
C ASN A 3 28.28 -18.50 -46.83
N THR A 4 29.60 -18.51 -47.01
CA THR A 4 30.62 -18.34 -45.96
C THR A 4 30.86 -16.88 -45.53
N THR A 5 29.98 -15.95 -45.90
CA THR A 5 30.05 -14.56 -45.45
C THR A 5 29.18 -14.32 -44.22
N LYS A 6 29.77 -13.74 -43.16
CA LYS A 6 29.06 -13.24 -41.98
C LYS A 6 27.93 -12.31 -42.40
N ARG A 7 26.68 -12.74 -42.19
CA ARG A 7 25.48 -11.92 -42.42
C ARG A 7 25.26 -11.08 -41.16
N TYR A 8 25.16 -9.76 -41.31
CA TYR A 8 24.78 -8.85 -40.23
C TYR A 8 23.32 -8.46 -40.44
N TRP A 9 22.53 -8.45 -39.36
CA TRP A 9 21.11 -8.12 -39.38
C TRP A 9 20.80 -7.14 -38.25
N ARG A 10 19.82 -6.26 -38.46
CA ARG A 10 19.38 -5.24 -37.49
C ARG A 10 18.30 -5.78 -36.54
N GLY A 11 17.63 -6.87 -36.91
CA GLY A 11 16.57 -7.51 -36.14
C GLY A 11 16.37 -8.98 -36.52
N ILE A 12 15.63 -9.70 -35.70
CA ILE A 12 15.37 -11.15 -35.90
C ILE A 12 14.51 -11.37 -37.15
N GLU A 13 13.64 -10.42 -37.46
CA GLU A 13 12.74 -10.40 -38.61
C GLU A 13 13.54 -10.26 -39.93
N GLU A 14 14.65 -9.49 -39.90
CA GLU A 14 15.60 -9.37 -41.02
C GLU A 14 16.42 -10.65 -41.23
N LEU A 15 16.78 -11.33 -40.12
CA LEU A 15 17.49 -12.61 -40.17
C LEU A 15 16.61 -13.71 -40.78
N ARG A 16 15.33 -13.77 -40.37
CA ARG A 16 14.33 -14.75 -40.85
C ARG A 16 13.73 -14.40 -42.21
N ASN A 17 13.96 -13.17 -42.69
CA ASN A 17 13.42 -12.66 -43.94
C ASN A 17 11.88 -12.63 -43.93
N ASP A 18 11.31 -12.18 -42.80
CA ASP A 18 9.88 -12.17 -42.59
C ASP A 18 9.18 -11.32 -43.67
N PRO A 19 8.09 -11.80 -44.29
CA PRO A 19 7.45 -11.11 -45.43
C PRO A 19 7.02 -9.67 -45.11
N GLU A 20 6.60 -9.42 -43.88
CA GLU A 20 6.17 -8.10 -43.42
C GLU A 20 7.36 -7.15 -43.22
N PHE A 21 8.52 -7.68 -42.79
CA PHE A 21 9.76 -6.91 -42.67
C PHE A 21 10.29 -6.53 -44.06
N VAL A 22 10.37 -7.47 -45.01
CA VAL A 22 10.85 -7.19 -46.38
C VAL A 22 9.95 -6.16 -47.07
N LYS A 23 8.63 -6.23 -46.87
CA LYS A 23 7.65 -5.27 -47.40
C LYS A 23 7.87 -3.85 -46.86
N ASN A 24 8.34 -3.72 -45.62
CA ASN A 24 8.51 -2.44 -44.93
C ASN A 24 9.98 -2.00 -44.77
N ALA A 25 10.95 -2.82 -45.20
CA ALA A 25 12.39 -2.59 -45.03
C ALA A 25 12.89 -1.30 -45.70
N HIS A 26 12.16 -0.81 -46.69
CA HIS A 26 12.45 0.44 -47.42
C HIS A 26 11.60 1.62 -46.95
N ARG A 27 10.78 1.47 -45.89
CA ARG A 27 9.81 2.45 -45.42
C ARG A 27 10.16 2.89 -44.01
N GLU A 28 10.73 4.09 -43.87
CA GLU A 28 11.15 4.66 -42.57
C GLU A 28 9.96 5.05 -41.67
N PHE A 29 8.75 5.16 -42.23
CA PHE A 29 7.50 5.43 -41.53
C PHE A 29 6.37 4.57 -42.10
N ALA A 30 5.55 3.98 -41.22
CA ALA A 30 4.38 3.20 -41.62
C ALA A 30 3.28 4.11 -42.22
N ASP A 31 2.62 3.62 -43.28
CA ASP A 31 1.68 4.35 -44.14
C ASP A 31 0.65 5.20 -43.36
N SER A 32 0.73 6.53 -43.56
CA SER A 32 -0.35 7.48 -43.30
C SER A 32 -1.20 7.65 -44.56
N SER A 33 -1.81 6.56 -45.03
CA SER A 33 -2.47 6.52 -46.35
C SER A 33 -3.83 7.23 -46.46
N ASP A 34 -4.20 8.11 -45.52
CA ASP A 34 -5.41 8.94 -45.63
C ASP A 34 -5.14 10.41 -45.97
N ILE A 35 -3.91 10.78 -46.37
CA ILE A 35 -3.61 12.16 -46.75
C ILE A 35 -2.78 12.18 -48.04
N THR A 36 -3.47 12.10 -49.19
CA THR A 36 -3.45 13.07 -50.31
C THR A 36 -3.63 12.43 -51.68
N ASP A 37 -4.75 12.77 -52.34
CA ASP A 37 -4.74 13.15 -53.74
C ASP A 37 -4.79 14.69 -53.79
N GLY A 38 -3.79 15.32 -54.42
CA GLY A 38 -3.81 16.77 -54.68
C GLY A 38 -2.42 17.42 -54.71
N GLY A 39 -1.99 17.86 -55.90
CA GLY A 39 -0.65 18.40 -56.16
C GLY A 39 -0.36 19.80 -55.60
N GLY A 40 0.90 19.98 -55.18
CA GLY A 40 1.71 21.21 -55.33
C GLY A 40 1.26 22.52 -54.66
N THR A 41 1.72 22.77 -53.42
CA THR A 41 2.46 23.98 -52.94
C THR A 41 2.70 23.99 -51.41
N TYR A 42 3.13 22.86 -50.84
CA TYR A 42 3.12 22.63 -49.38
C TYR A 42 3.93 23.62 -48.53
N ARG A 43 5.11 24.09 -48.96
CA ARG A 43 5.94 24.94 -48.09
C ARG A 43 5.39 26.35 -47.93
N ARG A 44 4.85 26.94 -48.99
CA ARG A 44 4.31 28.32 -48.93
C ARG A 44 2.97 28.34 -48.22
N ASP A 45 2.12 27.34 -48.44
CA ASP A 45 0.82 27.28 -47.79
C ASP A 45 0.95 26.82 -46.32
N PHE A 46 1.91 25.96 -46.00
CA PHE A 46 2.32 25.70 -44.61
C PHE A 46 2.85 26.97 -43.94
N LEU A 47 3.72 27.75 -44.59
CA LEU A 47 4.22 29.01 -44.02
C LEU A 47 3.12 30.08 -43.92
N LYS A 48 2.13 30.09 -44.82
CA LYS A 48 0.94 30.94 -44.70
C LYS A 48 0.05 30.49 -43.57
N MET A 49 -0.22 29.19 -43.39
CA MET A 49 -1.00 28.66 -42.27
C MET A 49 -0.26 28.82 -40.94
N LEU A 50 1.05 28.68 -40.92
CA LEU A 50 1.89 28.97 -39.76
C LEU A 50 1.88 30.47 -39.47
N GLY A 51 1.96 31.33 -40.49
CA GLY A 51 1.87 32.78 -40.34
C GLY A 51 0.49 33.25 -39.87
N PHE A 52 -0.59 32.71 -40.45
CA PHE A 52 -1.97 32.94 -40.00
C PHE A 52 -2.23 32.34 -38.62
N GLY A 53 -1.66 31.16 -38.35
CA GLY A 53 -1.76 30.48 -37.06
C GLY A 53 -1.01 31.23 -35.97
N VAL A 54 0.18 31.76 -36.25
CA VAL A 54 0.91 32.63 -35.34
C VAL A 54 0.15 33.94 -35.14
N ALA A 55 -0.41 34.56 -36.19
CA ALA A 55 -1.20 35.78 -36.04
C ALA A 55 -2.52 35.57 -35.27
N ALA A 56 -3.24 34.47 -35.53
CA ALA A 56 -4.47 34.10 -34.84
C ALA A 56 -4.22 33.68 -33.38
N VAL A 57 -3.12 32.96 -33.12
CA VAL A 57 -2.67 32.62 -31.76
C VAL A 57 -2.18 33.87 -31.03
N SER A 58 -1.57 34.84 -31.72
CA SER A 58 -1.18 36.14 -31.14
C SER A 58 -2.41 36.95 -30.75
N LEU A 59 -3.46 36.98 -31.59
CA LEU A 59 -4.73 37.65 -31.30
C LEU A 59 -5.52 36.95 -30.18
N ALA A 60 -5.53 35.62 -30.14
CA ALA A 60 -6.15 34.86 -29.05
C ALA A 60 -5.33 34.92 -27.74
N ALA A 61 -4.01 35.11 -27.81
CA ALA A 61 -3.15 35.32 -26.64
C ALA A 61 -3.34 36.70 -25.99
N CYS A 62 -4.05 37.64 -26.64
CA CYS A 62 -4.37 38.96 -26.07
C CYS A 62 -5.60 38.95 -25.13
N GLU A 63 -6.40 37.88 -25.10
CA GLU A 63 -7.51 37.76 -24.14
C GLU A 63 -7.14 36.78 -23.02
N ALA A 64 -6.34 37.23 -22.05
CA ALA A 64 -6.19 36.51 -20.80
C ALA A 64 -7.57 36.50 -20.09
N PRO A 65 -8.10 35.34 -19.68
CA PRO A 65 -9.39 35.29 -19.01
C PRO A 65 -9.32 36.09 -17.71
N VAL A 66 -10.37 36.88 -17.44
CA VAL A 66 -10.47 37.65 -16.19
C VAL A 66 -10.51 36.69 -15.00
N ARG A 67 -9.39 36.58 -14.27
CA ARG A 67 -9.31 35.80 -13.03
C ARG A 67 -9.81 36.65 -11.88
N LYS A 68 -10.91 36.23 -11.27
CA LYS A 68 -11.48 36.89 -10.09
C LYS A 68 -10.78 36.39 -8.83
N VAL A 69 -10.47 37.30 -7.91
CA VAL A 69 -10.03 36.99 -6.55
C VAL A 69 -11.17 37.39 -5.62
N ILE A 70 -11.78 36.41 -4.95
CA ILE A 70 -12.94 36.63 -4.08
C ILE A 70 -12.46 36.51 -2.63
N PRO A 71 -12.41 37.61 -1.85
CA PRO A 71 -12.05 37.55 -0.44
C PRO A 71 -13.18 36.95 0.39
N TYR A 72 -12.86 36.55 1.62
CA TYR A 72 -13.88 36.21 2.60
C TYR A 72 -14.77 37.42 2.89
N LEU A 73 -16.09 37.19 2.98
CA LEU A 73 -17.00 38.18 3.53
C LEU A 73 -16.74 38.37 5.03
N ASN A 74 -16.64 37.25 5.76
CA ASN A 74 -16.25 37.19 7.17
C ASN A 74 -15.05 36.24 7.29
N LYS A 75 -13.83 36.79 7.41
CA LYS A 75 -12.61 35.96 7.53
C LYS A 75 -12.54 35.33 8.92
N PRO A 76 -12.41 33.99 9.05
CA PRO A 76 -12.10 33.37 10.33
C PRO A 76 -10.77 33.88 10.90
N VAL A 77 -10.67 34.01 12.22
CA VAL A 77 -9.47 34.53 12.90
C VAL A 77 -8.25 33.64 12.63
N ASP A 78 -8.45 32.32 12.61
CA ASP A 78 -7.38 31.33 12.50
C ASP A 78 -7.00 30.98 11.04
N VAL A 79 -7.64 31.60 10.05
CA VAL A 79 -7.37 31.34 8.62
C VAL A 79 -6.67 32.53 8.00
N GLU A 80 -5.44 32.30 7.54
CA GLU A 80 -4.67 33.27 6.78
C GLU A 80 -4.48 32.76 5.34
N PRO A 81 -5.07 33.41 4.32
CA PRO A 81 -4.94 32.99 2.93
C PRO A 81 -3.49 32.84 2.51
N GLY A 82 -3.12 31.70 1.93
CA GLY A 82 -1.73 31.40 1.56
C GLY A 82 -1.00 30.49 2.54
N ILE A 83 -1.45 30.41 3.80
CA ILE A 83 -0.84 29.58 4.85
C ILE A 83 -1.74 28.38 5.13
N ALA A 84 -1.13 27.19 5.23
CA ALA A 84 -1.88 25.97 5.55
C ALA A 84 -2.16 25.88 7.06
N ASN A 85 -3.34 25.37 7.41
CA ASN A 85 -3.67 24.96 8.77
C ASN A 85 -3.53 23.45 8.88
N TRP A 86 -3.19 22.96 10.07
CA TRP A 86 -3.12 21.54 10.39
C TRP A 86 -4.10 21.24 11.50
N TYR A 87 -4.99 20.28 11.27
CA TYR A 87 -5.99 19.83 12.23
C TYR A 87 -5.69 18.39 12.63
N ALA A 88 -5.76 18.09 13.93
CA ALA A 88 -5.64 16.73 14.42
C ALA A 88 -6.99 16.03 14.30
N SER A 89 -7.01 14.86 13.65
CA SER A 89 -8.23 14.08 13.43
C SER A 89 -7.91 12.59 13.46
N THR A 90 -8.88 11.75 13.16
CA THR A 90 -8.74 10.29 13.19
C THR A 90 -9.43 9.68 11.99
N PHE A 91 -8.73 8.76 11.32
CA PHE A 91 -9.30 7.92 10.28
C PHE A 91 -9.76 6.59 10.89
N THR A 92 -10.98 6.16 10.52
CA THR A 92 -11.48 4.82 10.82
C THR A 92 -12.29 4.26 9.65
N ASP A 93 -12.06 3.01 9.27
CA ASP A 93 -12.84 2.29 8.25
C ASP A 93 -12.80 0.78 8.50
N GLY A 94 -13.94 0.13 8.80
CA GLY A 94 -14.00 -1.33 8.98
C GLY A 94 -13.02 -1.89 10.02
N GLY A 95 -12.70 -1.09 11.04
CA GLY A 95 -11.73 -1.41 12.09
C GLY A 95 -10.28 -0.96 11.80
N GLU A 96 -9.94 -0.55 10.58
CA GLU A 96 -8.68 0.16 10.30
C GLU A 96 -8.68 1.48 11.07
N TYR A 97 -7.53 1.85 11.63
CA TYR A 97 -7.40 3.03 12.49
C TYR A 97 -6.07 3.75 12.23
N CYS A 98 -6.12 5.07 12.19
CA CYS A 98 -4.93 5.91 12.26
C CYS A 98 -5.27 7.28 12.86
N SER A 99 -4.51 7.73 13.86
CA SER A 99 -4.52 9.14 14.26
C SER A 99 -3.72 9.96 13.26
N ILE A 100 -4.33 11.04 12.75
CA ILE A 100 -3.84 11.78 11.59
C ILE A 100 -3.79 13.29 11.83
N LEU A 101 -2.98 13.97 11.01
CA LEU A 101 -2.98 15.41 10.82
C LEU A 101 -3.47 15.72 9.40
N VAL A 102 -4.43 16.63 9.29
CA VAL A 102 -5.04 17.02 8.03
C VAL A 102 -4.55 18.42 7.66
N LYS A 103 -3.79 18.52 6.57
CA LYS A 103 -3.41 19.81 5.96
C LYS A 103 -4.63 20.37 5.26
N THR A 104 -5.07 21.55 5.69
CA THR A 104 -6.12 22.30 5.00
C THR A 104 -5.58 23.57 4.36
N ARG A 105 -6.24 23.98 3.28
CA ARG A 105 -6.00 25.24 2.57
C ARG A 105 -7.30 26.01 2.56
N GLU A 106 -7.33 27.14 3.27
CA GLU A 106 -8.51 28.02 3.32
C GLU A 106 -9.83 27.27 3.65
N GLY A 107 -9.75 26.22 4.49
CA GLY A 107 -10.88 25.38 4.91
C GLY A 107 -11.12 24.09 4.13
N ARG A 108 -10.30 23.74 3.12
CA ARG A 108 -10.41 22.47 2.37
C ARG A 108 -9.25 21.51 2.68
N PRO A 109 -9.50 20.25 3.06
CA PRO A 109 -8.49 19.20 3.18
C PRO A 109 -7.76 18.90 1.87
N ILE A 110 -6.43 18.81 1.90
CA ILE A 110 -5.65 18.48 0.68
C ILE A 110 -4.60 17.38 0.89
N LYS A 111 -4.19 17.11 2.13
CA LYS A 111 -3.19 16.08 2.45
C LYS A 111 -3.41 15.57 3.87
N ILE A 112 -3.17 14.29 4.05
CA ILE A 112 -3.14 13.61 5.36
C ILE A 112 -1.70 13.22 5.68
N GLU A 113 -1.28 13.45 6.92
CA GLU A 113 -0.06 12.93 7.53
C GLU A 113 -0.39 12.24 8.86
N GLY A 114 0.56 11.50 9.44
CA GLY A 114 0.33 10.82 10.72
C GLY A 114 0.46 11.77 11.89
N ASN A 115 -0.34 11.57 12.94
CA ASN A 115 -0.21 12.32 14.18
C ASN A 115 0.89 11.71 15.07
N PRO A 116 2.02 12.40 15.29
CA PRO A 116 3.09 11.90 16.16
C PRO A 116 2.70 11.87 17.64
N GLN A 117 1.59 12.52 18.04
CA GLN A 117 1.12 12.51 19.44
C GLN A 117 0.49 11.18 19.84
N SER A 118 0.03 10.35 18.89
CA SER A 118 -0.53 9.03 19.20
C SER A 118 0.58 8.05 19.55
N SER A 119 0.49 7.37 20.70
CA SER A 119 1.43 6.29 21.04
C SER A 119 1.17 4.99 20.27
N ILE A 120 -0.01 4.87 19.63
CA ILE A 120 -0.40 3.73 18.79
C ILE A 120 0.16 3.88 17.38
N SER A 121 -0.24 4.91 16.63
CA SER A 121 0.22 5.09 15.24
C SER A 121 1.60 5.76 15.17
N GLN A 122 1.96 6.58 16.17
CA GLN A 122 3.25 7.25 16.29
C GLN A 122 3.74 7.91 14.99
N GLY A 123 2.82 8.60 14.30
CA GLY A 123 3.07 9.27 13.02
C GLY A 123 3.05 8.36 11.78
N GLY A 124 2.87 7.05 11.92
CA GLY A 124 2.74 6.11 10.80
C GLY A 124 1.37 6.18 10.14
N VAL A 125 1.34 6.11 8.79
CA VAL A 125 0.12 6.18 7.98
C VAL A 125 0.19 5.21 6.81
N GLY A 126 -0.84 4.38 6.67
CA GLY A 126 -1.00 3.45 5.56
C GLY A 126 -1.43 4.10 4.24
N THR A 127 -1.29 3.33 3.15
CA THR A 127 -1.61 3.75 1.78
C THR A 127 -3.07 4.19 1.62
N ARG A 128 -4.02 3.44 2.21
CA ARG A 128 -5.46 3.73 2.15
C ARG A 128 -5.82 5.00 2.92
N VAL A 129 -5.18 5.22 4.06
CA VAL A 129 -5.37 6.42 4.89
C VAL A 129 -4.89 7.68 4.17
N HIS A 130 -3.77 7.64 3.43
CA HIS A 130 -3.39 8.78 2.60
C HIS A 130 -4.38 9.04 1.46
N ALA A 131 -4.93 7.98 0.87
CA ALA A 131 -5.82 8.12 -0.27
C ALA A 131 -7.22 8.62 0.10
N SER A 132 -7.67 8.38 1.33
CA SER A 132 -9.04 8.70 1.77
C SER A 132 -9.41 10.18 1.65
N VAL A 133 -8.42 11.10 1.65
CA VAL A 133 -8.67 12.53 1.39
C VAL A 133 -9.28 12.75 0.00
N LEU A 134 -8.98 11.90 -0.98
CA LEU A 134 -9.60 11.97 -2.30
C LEU A 134 -11.04 11.43 -2.27
N SER A 135 -11.33 10.44 -1.43
CA SER A 135 -12.67 9.87 -1.25
C SER A 135 -13.66 10.92 -0.71
N LEU A 136 -13.20 11.93 0.04
CA LEU A 136 -14.01 13.09 0.44
C LEU A 136 -14.61 13.82 -0.77
N TYR A 137 -13.86 13.91 -1.87
CA TYR A 137 -14.18 14.68 -3.07
C TYR A 137 -14.67 13.79 -4.23
N ASP A 138 -15.36 12.70 -3.88
CA ASP A 138 -15.96 11.78 -4.83
C ASP A 138 -17.33 12.29 -5.31
N ASN A 139 -17.51 12.36 -6.63
CA ASN A 139 -18.75 12.80 -7.26
C ASN A 139 -19.90 11.80 -7.16
N GLU A 140 -19.60 10.54 -6.85
CA GLU A 140 -20.61 9.49 -6.71
C GLU A 140 -21.32 9.54 -5.35
N LYS A 141 -20.88 10.41 -4.43
CA LYS A 141 -21.58 10.68 -3.18
C LYS A 141 -22.97 11.25 -3.44
N LEU A 142 -23.95 10.78 -2.68
CA LEU A 142 -25.32 11.28 -2.71
C LEU A 142 -25.37 12.72 -2.17
N ARG A 143 -26.11 13.56 -2.88
CA ARG A 143 -26.24 14.98 -2.54
C ARG A 143 -27.35 15.27 -1.52
N ASP A 144 -28.32 14.37 -1.42
CA ASP A 144 -29.52 14.47 -0.61
C ASP A 144 -29.95 13.06 -0.16
N PRO A 145 -30.71 12.93 0.93
CA PRO A 145 -31.31 11.65 1.29
C PRO A 145 -32.28 11.15 0.22
N GLN A 146 -32.44 9.84 0.13
CA GLN A 146 -33.26 9.19 -0.88
C GLN A 146 -34.30 8.23 -0.32
N LYS A 147 -35.41 8.10 -1.06
CA LYS A 147 -36.42 7.05 -0.94
C LYS A 147 -36.66 6.42 -2.30
N GLY A 148 -36.46 5.12 -2.43
CA GLY A 148 -36.63 4.40 -3.71
C GLY A 148 -35.83 5.01 -4.87
N GLY A 149 -34.60 5.46 -4.60
CA GLY A 149 -33.69 6.09 -5.57
C GLY A 149 -34.03 7.54 -5.95
N LYS A 150 -35.01 8.18 -5.29
CA LYS A 150 -35.39 9.57 -5.53
C LYS A 150 -35.11 10.43 -4.29
N LYS A 151 -34.77 11.70 -4.50
CA LYS A 151 -34.60 12.68 -3.43
C LYS A 151 -35.85 12.72 -2.52
N ILE A 152 -35.62 12.78 -1.22
CA ILE A 152 -36.62 13.09 -0.17
C ILE A 152 -36.04 14.19 0.72
N GLU A 153 -36.88 14.92 1.46
CA GLU A 153 -36.42 15.87 2.48
C GLU A 153 -36.15 15.14 3.80
N TRP A 154 -35.15 15.56 4.57
CA TRP A 154 -34.79 14.93 5.85
C TRP A 154 -35.97 14.79 6.81
N THR A 155 -36.81 15.83 6.92
CA THR A 155 -37.99 15.82 7.79
C THR A 155 -39.03 14.77 7.37
N ALA A 156 -39.19 14.54 6.07
CA ALA A 156 -40.08 13.51 5.55
C ALA A 156 -39.49 12.11 5.75
N LEU A 157 -38.18 11.94 5.50
CA LEU A 157 -37.47 10.69 5.80
C LEU A 157 -37.60 10.32 7.28
N ASP A 158 -37.35 11.26 8.19
CA ASP A 158 -37.42 11.04 9.63
C ASP A 158 -38.80 10.58 10.08
N LYS A 159 -39.84 11.23 9.57
CA LYS A 159 -41.23 10.88 9.89
C LYS A 159 -41.55 9.44 9.47
N GLU A 160 -41.16 9.07 8.26
CA GLU A 160 -41.44 7.72 7.73
C GLU A 160 -40.61 6.64 8.40
N VAL A 161 -39.31 6.88 8.61
CA VAL A 161 -38.42 5.93 9.30
C VAL A 161 -38.85 5.76 10.76
N ALA A 162 -39.15 6.83 11.49
CA ALA A 162 -39.62 6.74 12.87
C ALA A 162 -40.95 5.98 12.99
N ALA A 163 -41.87 6.18 12.04
CA ALA A 163 -43.13 5.42 11.98
C ALA A 163 -42.89 3.92 11.73
N GLY A 164 -41.99 3.59 10.79
CA GLY A 164 -41.60 2.21 10.53
C GLY A 164 -40.96 1.54 11.75
N LEU A 165 -40.04 2.24 12.43
CA LEU A 165 -39.37 1.76 13.65
C LEU A 165 -40.36 1.56 14.80
N ALA A 166 -41.32 2.47 14.99
CA ALA A 166 -42.36 2.34 16.02
C ALA A 166 -43.27 1.11 15.82
N SER A 167 -43.41 0.63 14.58
CA SER A 167 -44.20 -0.56 14.25
C SER A 167 -43.39 -1.87 14.22
N ALA A 168 -42.06 -1.79 14.31
CA ALA A 168 -41.17 -2.94 14.17
C ALA A 168 -41.00 -3.68 15.51
N GLN A 169 -41.12 -5.01 15.49
CA GLN A 169 -40.89 -5.85 16.66
C GLN A 169 -39.49 -6.45 16.68
N ASN A 170 -38.82 -6.56 15.54
CA ASN A 170 -37.47 -7.07 15.41
C ASN A 170 -36.61 -6.12 14.58
N ILE A 171 -35.78 -5.33 15.26
CA ILE A 171 -34.90 -4.34 14.63
C ILE A 171 -33.47 -4.87 14.62
N ARG A 172 -32.76 -4.66 13.51
CA ARG A 172 -31.35 -5.02 13.35
C ARG A 172 -30.55 -3.80 12.92
N ILE A 173 -29.46 -3.50 13.62
CA ILE A 173 -28.41 -2.59 13.13
C ILE A 173 -27.27 -3.48 12.67
N VAL A 174 -26.87 -3.37 11.41
CA VAL A 174 -25.76 -4.13 10.82
C VAL A 174 -24.65 -3.17 10.47
N SER A 175 -23.45 -3.41 10.98
CA SER A 175 -22.28 -2.55 10.73
C SER A 175 -21.00 -3.34 10.55
N GLY A 176 -19.97 -2.65 10.06
CA GLY A 176 -18.58 -3.04 10.30
C GLY A 176 -18.18 -2.91 11.78
N THR A 177 -16.92 -3.19 12.09
CA THR A 177 -16.33 -2.87 13.40
C THR A 177 -16.46 -1.37 13.73
N ILE A 178 -17.02 -1.05 14.91
CA ILE A 178 -17.15 0.33 15.43
C ILE A 178 -16.11 0.55 16.54
N LEU A 179 -15.17 1.45 16.30
CA LEU A 179 -14.14 1.84 17.28
C LEU A 179 -14.61 2.97 18.22
N SER A 180 -15.63 3.72 17.82
CA SER A 180 -16.12 4.91 18.52
C SER A 180 -16.89 4.54 19.81
N PRO A 181 -16.37 4.87 21.01
CA PRO A 181 -17.13 4.67 22.25
C PRO A 181 -18.41 5.53 22.28
N THR A 182 -18.39 6.73 21.69
CA THR A 182 -19.59 7.59 21.64
C THR A 182 -20.65 7.04 20.68
N THR A 183 -20.26 6.49 19.52
CA THR A 183 -21.21 5.85 18.60
C THR A 183 -21.85 4.61 19.26
N LYS A 184 -21.07 3.83 20.03
CA LYS A 184 -21.63 2.74 20.85
C LYS A 184 -22.67 3.27 21.85
N ALA A 185 -22.40 4.37 22.53
CA ALA A 185 -23.36 5.01 23.43
C ALA A 185 -24.64 5.50 22.72
N VAL A 186 -24.53 6.00 21.48
CA VAL A 186 -25.70 6.36 20.65
C VAL A 186 -26.54 5.12 20.31
N ILE A 187 -25.90 4.00 19.95
CA ILE A 187 -26.61 2.74 19.70
C ILE A 187 -27.34 2.26 20.97
N GLU A 188 -26.75 2.40 22.14
CA GLU A 188 -27.41 2.08 23.41
C GLU A 188 -28.59 3.02 23.71
N ALA A 189 -28.48 4.32 23.42
CA ALA A 189 -29.61 5.25 23.52
C ALA A 189 -30.76 4.89 22.57
N PHE A 190 -30.43 4.44 21.35
CA PHE A 190 -31.41 3.94 20.39
C PHE A 190 -32.09 2.65 20.88
N LYS A 191 -31.33 1.70 21.43
CA LYS A 191 -31.86 0.47 22.06
C LYS A 191 -32.76 0.78 23.25
N ALA A 192 -32.47 1.82 24.03
CA ALA A 192 -33.33 2.22 25.14
C ALA A 192 -34.74 2.64 24.67
N LYS A 193 -34.84 3.28 23.49
CA LYS A 193 -36.14 3.59 22.85
C LYS A 193 -36.77 2.37 22.19
N TYR A 194 -35.97 1.51 21.58
CA TYR A 194 -36.38 0.33 20.83
C TYR A 194 -35.70 -0.95 21.37
N PRO A 195 -36.20 -1.54 22.48
CA PRO A 195 -35.52 -2.62 23.20
C PRO A 195 -35.33 -3.92 22.40
N SER A 196 -36.08 -4.12 21.32
CA SER A 196 -35.93 -5.26 20.40
C SER A 196 -34.78 -5.14 19.41
N THR A 197 -34.03 -4.03 19.46
CA THR A 197 -32.90 -3.77 18.56
C THR A 197 -31.70 -4.64 18.92
N VAL A 198 -31.23 -5.43 17.96
CA VAL A 198 -29.96 -6.16 18.06
C VAL A 198 -28.94 -5.52 17.11
N HIS A 199 -27.78 -5.18 17.65
CA HIS A 199 -26.63 -4.73 16.85
C HIS A 199 -25.76 -5.93 16.47
N VAL A 200 -25.48 -6.07 15.18
CA VAL A 200 -24.70 -7.15 14.59
C VAL A 200 -23.53 -6.54 13.83
N ALA A 201 -22.33 -6.69 14.38
CA ALA A 201 -21.10 -6.32 13.70
C ALA A 201 -20.56 -7.52 12.89
N TYR A 202 -20.12 -7.27 11.65
CA TYR A 202 -19.38 -8.24 10.85
C TYR A 202 -18.19 -7.56 10.18
N ASP A 203 -17.14 -8.32 9.91
CA ASP A 203 -16.00 -7.82 9.16
C ASP A 203 -15.89 -8.63 7.86
N ALA A 204 -15.79 -7.94 6.71
CA ALA A 204 -15.67 -8.58 5.39
C ALA A 204 -14.44 -9.52 5.32
N SER A 205 -13.37 -9.14 6.02
CA SER A 205 -12.23 -9.99 6.35
C SER A 205 -12.22 -10.21 7.86
N SER A 206 -12.60 -11.42 8.26
CA SER A 206 -12.97 -11.72 9.64
C SER A 206 -11.78 -12.20 10.47
N ALA A 207 -11.71 -11.72 11.71
CA ALA A 207 -10.83 -12.24 12.77
C ALA A 207 -11.62 -13.00 13.84
N TYR A 208 -12.86 -13.42 13.54
CA TYR A 208 -13.76 -14.06 14.49
C TYR A 208 -13.18 -15.33 15.12
N GLY A 209 -12.44 -16.15 14.36
CA GLY A 209 -11.79 -17.34 14.90
C GLY A 209 -10.79 -17.01 16.01
N LEU A 210 -10.06 -15.90 15.88
CA LEU A 210 -9.13 -15.43 16.89
C LEU A 210 -9.85 -14.85 18.12
N THR A 211 -10.88 -14.03 17.90
CA THR A 211 -11.64 -13.42 19.02
C THR A 211 -12.45 -14.46 19.78
N GLN A 212 -13.05 -15.44 19.11
CA GLN A 212 -13.83 -16.51 19.73
C GLN A 212 -13.01 -17.33 20.73
N VAL A 213 -11.75 -17.63 20.40
CA VAL A 213 -10.83 -18.37 21.30
C VAL A 213 -10.42 -17.54 22.52
N HIS A 214 -10.55 -16.21 22.45
CA HIS A 214 -10.19 -15.26 23.48
C HIS A 214 -11.43 -14.59 24.10
N GLY A 215 -12.52 -15.34 24.27
CA GLY A 215 -13.74 -14.87 24.95
C GLY A 215 -14.49 -13.73 24.23
N GLY A 216 -14.34 -13.62 22.91
CA GLY A 216 -14.93 -12.55 22.09
C GLY A 216 -14.10 -11.28 22.03
N GLN A 217 -12.86 -11.29 22.54
CA GLN A 217 -11.96 -10.12 22.54
C GLN A 217 -10.75 -10.38 21.65
N LEU A 218 -10.27 -9.36 20.94
CA LEU A 218 -9.05 -9.47 20.16
C LEU A 218 -7.84 -9.28 21.08
N PRO A 219 -6.89 -10.24 21.17
CA PRO A 219 -5.65 -10.03 21.92
C PRO A 219 -4.79 -8.95 21.26
N ALA A 220 -4.09 -8.15 22.06
CA ALA A 220 -3.11 -7.19 21.55
C ALA A 220 -1.71 -7.80 21.49
N PHE A 221 -1.06 -7.61 20.34
CA PHE A 221 0.28 -8.12 20.02
C PHE A 221 1.32 -7.00 20.05
N ASP A 222 2.54 -7.32 20.50
CA ASP A 222 3.68 -6.40 20.50
C ASP A 222 4.90 -7.05 19.88
N PHE A 223 5.12 -6.75 18.58
CA PHE A 223 6.23 -7.30 17.81
C PHE A 223 7.59 -6.73 18.23
N SER A 224 7.63 -5.59 18.94
CA SER A 224 8.88 -4.94 19.34
C SER A 224 9.61 -5.70 20.45
N LYS A 225 8.89 -6.54 21.19
CA LYS A 225 9.42 -7.40 22.25
C LYS A 225 9.83 -8.79 21.75
N ALA A 226 9.53 -9.14 20.50
CA ALA A 226 9.81 -10.46 19.93
C ALA A 226 11.19 -10.52 19.27
N LYS A 227 12.04 -11.44 19.75
CA LYS A 227 13.32 -11.81 19.14
C LYS A 227 13.16 -12.88 18.06
N VAL A 228 12.18 -13.75 18.20
CA VAL A 228 11.81 -14.76 17.18
C VAL A 228 10.31 -14.66 16.91
N ILE A 229 9.96 -14.44 15.65
CA ILE A 229 8.59 -14.27 15.17
C ILE A 229 8.27 -15.41 14.22
N VAL A 230 7.12 -16.07 14.40
CA VAL A 230 6.56 -17.05 13.46
C VAL A 230 5.18 -16.59 13.01
N SER A 231 4.99 -16.37 11.72
CA SER A 231 3.68 -16.10 11.10
C SER A 231 3.17 -17.34 10.36
N LEU A 232 1.91 -17.71 10.60
CA LEU A 232 1.18 -18.76 9.87
C LEU A 232 0.07 -18.10 9.04
N ASP A 233 0.28 -17.90 7.74
CA ASP A 233 -0.63 -17.17 6.83
C ASP A 233 -1.11 -15.81 7.40
N ALA A 234 -0.30 -15.14 8.23
CA ALA A 234 -0.62 -13.87 8.87
C ALA A 234 0.16 -12.71 8.23
N ASP A 235 -0.48 -11.95 7.33
CA ASP A 235 0.15 -10.80 6.66
C ASP A 235 0.14 -9.52 7.53
N PHE A 236 0.76 -9.58 8.72
CA PHE A 236 0.79 -8.49 9.71
C PHE A 236 1.53 -7.22 9.25
N LEU A 237 2.36 -7.28 8.19
CA LEU A 237 2.96 -6.08 7.57
C LEU A 237 2.11 -5.50 6.44
N GLY A 238 1.07 -6.23 5.99
CA GLY A 238 0.23 -5.87 4.87
C GLY A 238 -1.20 -5.52 5.28
N THR A 239 -1.98 -6.50 5.70
CA THR A 239 -3.44 -6.37 5.87
C THR A 239 -3.99 -6.97 7.17
N TRP A 240 -3.20 -7.76 7.91
CA TRP A 240 -3.69 -8.45 9.09
C TRP A 240 -3.78 -7.52 10.32
N ILE A 241 -5.00 -7.28 10.78
CA ILE A 241 -5.40 -6.54 11.99
C ILE A 241 -4.95 -5.06 12.04
N ALA A 242 -3.64 -4.79 12.16
CA ALA A 242 -3.10 -3.44 12.43
C ALA A 242 -1.69 -3.23 11.79
N PRO A 243 -1.59 -3.21 10.45
CA PRO A 243 -0.30 -3.22 9.75
C PRO A 243 0.57 -1.99 10.04
N ASP A 244 -0.02 -0.81 10.24
CA ASP A 244 0.74 0.41 10.54
C ASP A 244 1.45 0.33 11.91
N GLU A 245 0.76 -0.20 12.91
CA GLU A 245 1.31 -0.43 14.26
C GLU A 245 2.37 -1.53 14.24
N PHE A 246 2.04 -2.68 13.66
CA PHE A 246 2.91 -3.85 13.65
C PHE A 246 4.17 -3.65 12.81
N SER A 247 4.08 -2.91 11.69
CA SER A 247 5.26 -2.58 10.88
C SER A 247 6.29 -1.78 11.67
N LYS A 248 5.84 -0.82 12.48
CA LYS A 248 6.75 -0.01 13.30
C LYS A 248 7.40 -0.83 14.42
N GLN A 249 6.62 -1.67 15.09
CA GLN A 249 7.12 -2.59 16.12
C GLN A 249 8.11 -3.61 15.55
N TRP A 250 7.81 -4.20 14.39
CA TRP A 250 8.70 -5.12 13.68
C TRP A 250 10.01 -4.43 13.25
N ALA A 251 9.92 -3.21 12.71
CA ALA A 251 11.08 -2.42 12.30
C ALA A 251 12.01 -2.07 13.47
N ALA A 252 11.46 -1.82 14.66
CA ALA A 252 12.26 -1.54 15.86
C ALA A 252 13.21 -2.71 16.21
N GLY A 253 12.75 -3.96 16.03
CA GLY A 253 13.58 -5.16 16.22
C GLY A 253 14.62 -5.41 15.12
N ARG A 254 14.63 -4.60 14.05
CA ARG A 254 15.49 -4.80 12.87
C ARG A 254 16.37 -3.61 12.50
N LYS A 255 16.31 -2.52 13.26
CA LYS A 255 17.18 -1.34 13.07
C LYS A 255 18.60 -1.65 13.55
N LEU A 256 19.57 -1.57 12.64
CA LEU A 256 20.99 -1.80 12.89
C LEU A 256 21.79 -0.50 12.83
N SER A 257 22.93 -0.46 13.51
CA SER A 257 23.91 0.63 13.42
C SER A 257 25.33 0.09 13.34
N SER A 258 26.12 0.66 12.42
CA SER A 258 27.55 0.35 12.27
C SER A 258 28.43 1.05 13.31
N ALA A 259 27.84 1.89 14.18
CA ALA A 259 28.58 2.64 15.20
C ALA A 259 29.28 1.68 16.19
N LYS A 260 30.39 2.13 16.77
CA LYS A 260 31.05 1.40 17.86
C LYS A 260 30.09 1.32 19.06
N GLY A 261 29.71 0.11 19.46
CA GLY A 261 28.70 -0.11 20.50
C GLY A 261 27.25 0.06 20.01
N GLY A 262 27.02 0.27 18.72
CA GLY A 262 25.69 0.33 18.10
C GLY A 262 24.99 -1.03 18.10
N ASN A 263 23.67 -1.03 17.88
CA ASN A 263 22.89 -2.27 17.81
C ASN A 263 23.30 -3.11 16.59
N LYS A 264 23.82 -4.31 16.84
CA LYS A 264 24.14 -5.33 15.84
C LYS A 264 23.30 -6.59 15.97
N GLN A 265 22.21 -6.53 16.74
CA GLN A 265 21.26 -7.62 16.93
C GLN A 265 19.96 -7.33 16.17
N MET A 266 19.32 -8.39 15.66
CA MET A 266 18.13 -8.32 14.84
C MET A 266 17.17 -9.44 15.22
N SER A 267 15.87 -9.17 15.27
CA SER A 267 14.86 -10.21 15.41
C SER A 267 14.88 -11.17 14.20
N ARG A 268 14.62 -12.45 14.44
CA ARG A 268 14.49 -13.46 13.39
C ARG A 268 13.04 -13.70 13.07
N HIS A 269 12.68 -13.69 11.80
CA HIS A 269 11.30 -13.86 11.36
C HIS A 269 11.15 -15.04 10.39
N TYR A 270 10.29 -15.98 10.77
CA TYR A 270 9.84 -17.10 9.98
C TYR A 270 8.41 -16.86 9.50
N ASP A 271 8.16 -17.08 8.21
CA ASP A 271 6.84 -17.02 7.62
C ASP A 271 6.47 -18.36 6.99
N PHE A 272 5.28 -18.86 7.32
CA PHE A 272 4.72 -20.06 6.72
C PHE A 272 3.41 -19.66 6.04
N SER A 273 3.44 -19.51 4.72
CA SER A 273 2.32 -18.92 3.98
C SER A 273 2.05 -19.62 2.65
N THR A 274 0.80 -19.50 2.20
CA THR A 274 0.33 -19.97 0.90
C THR A 274 0.73 -19.01 -0.22
N LEU A 275 0.61 -17.70 0.03
CA LEU A 275 0.91 -16.65 -0.93
C LEU A 275 2.25 -15.98 -0.61
N MET A 276 2.89 -15.39 -1.60
CA MET A 276 3.93 -14.40 -1.33
C MET A 276 3.26 -13.09 -0.89
N THR A 277 3.29 -12.81 0.42
CA THR A 277 2.71 -11.61 1.04
C THR A 277 3.80 -10.57 1.39
N LEU A 278 3.42 -9.40 1.89
CA LEU A 278 4.40 -8.43 2.40
C LEU A 278 5.16 -8.97 3.61
N THR A 279 4.47 -9.66 4.52
CA THR A 279 5.12 -10.35 5.65
C THR A 279 6.10 -11.42 5.16
N GLY A 280 5.68 -12.29 4.24
CA GLY A 280 6.55 -13.36 3.72
C GLY A 280 7.75 -12.83 2.94
N ALA A 281 7.59 -11.74 2.19
CA ALA A 281 8.67 -11.09 1.46
C ALA A 281 9.76 -10.48 2.37
N ASN A 282 9.39 -10.10 3.60
CA ASN A 282 10.30 -9.51 4.59
C ASN A 282 10.81 -10.52 5.63
N ALA A 283 10.35 -11.77 5.58
CA ALA A 283 10.83 -12.82 6.46
C ALA A 283 12.30 -13.19 6.17
N ASP A 284 13.01 -13.64 7.20
CA ASP A 284 14.33 -14.21 7.04
C ASP A 284 14.21 -15.62 6.44
N TYR A 285 13.22 -16.40 6.88
CA TYR A 285 12.94 -17.74 6.37
C TYR A 285 11.48 -17.86 5.97
N ARG A 286 11.22 -18.38 4.78
CA ARG A 286 9.86 -18.59 4.29
C ARG A 286 9.62 -20.04 3.90
N GLY A 287 8.66 -20.67 4.58
CA GLY A 287 8.13 -21.98 4.23
C GLY A 287 6.81 -21.85 3.48
N ARG A 288 6.65 -22.63 2.40
CA ARG A 288 5.40 -22.67 1.62
C ARG A 288 4.49 -23.77 2.14
N LEU A 289 3.22 -23.45 2.36
CA LEU A 289 2.19 -24.43 2.73
C LEU A 289 0.99 -24.33 1.80
N LYS A 290 0.28 -25.44 1.60
CA LYS A 290 -1.04 -25.45 0.96
C LYS A 290 -2.11 -25.14 2.01
N PRO A 291 -3.23 -24.47 1.66
CA PRO A 291 -4.33 -24.24 2.59
C PRO A 291 -4.80 -25.51 3.32
N SER A 292 -4.86 -26.65 2.61
CA SER A 292 -5.19 -27.96 3.19
C SER A 292 -4.23 -28.44 4.30
N GLN A 293 -3.01 -27.91 4.37
CA GLN A 293 -2.01 -28.27 5.37
C GLN A 293 -1.99 -27.32 6.57
N SER A 294 -2.57 -26.11 6.46
CA SER A 294 -2.37 -25.00 7.41
C SER A 294 -2.64 -25.37 8.88
N GLY A 295 -3.75 -26.06 9.19
CA GLY A 295 -4.05 -26.51 10.55
C GLY A 295 -3.06 -27.55 11.08
N LEU A 296 -2.56 -28.44 10.22
CA LEU A 296 -1.56 -29.45 10.60
C LEU A 296 -0.16 -28.86 10.77
N VAL A 297 0.17 -27.75 10.08
CA VAL A 297 1.41 -27.01 10.32
C VAL A 297 1.42 -26.42 11.73
N ALA A 298 0.31 -25.81 12.16
CA ALA A 298 0.18 -25.31 13.53
C ALA A 298 0.32 -26.43 14.57
N SER A 299 -0.34 -27.57 14.37
CA SER A 299 -0.27 -28.69 15.32
C SER A 299 1.08 -29.42 15.30
N THR A 300 1.76 -29.47 14.15
CA THR A 300 3.15 -29.95 14.06
C THR A 300 4.09 -29.01 14.81
N LEU A 301 3.93 -27.68 14.66
CA LEU A 301 4.71 -26.69 15.40
C LEU A 301 4.51 -26.84 16.91
N LEU A 302 3.26 -27.01 17.37
CA LEU A 302 2.92 -27.29 18.76
C LEU A 302 3.72 -28.49 19.31
N ARG A 303 3.74 -29.60 18.58
CA ARG A 303 4.52 -30.79 18.96
C ARG A 303 6.02 -30.47 19.06
N LEU A 304 6.55 -29.76 18.06
CA LEU A 304 7.98 -29.45 17.98
C LEU A 304 8.45 -28.49 19.09
N VAL A 305 7.58 -27.60 19.58
CA VAL A 305 7.87 -26.73 20.73
C VAL A 305 7.64 -27.39 22.09
N GLY A 306 7.19 -28.65 22.12
CA GLY A 306 7.04 -29.46 23.35
C GLY A 306 5.60 -29.61 23.85
N GLY A 307 4.60 -29.18 23.08
CA GLY A 307 3.18 -29.43 23.37
C GLY A 307 2.72 -30.82 22.95
N SER A 308 1.60 -31.28 23.49
CA SER A 308 0.97 -32.55 23.09
C SER A 308 0.12 -32.34 21.82
N SER A 309 0.34 -33.17 20.80
CA SER A 309 -0.45 -33.16 19.56
C SER A 309 -0.57 -34.60 19.03
N SER A 310 -1.79 -35.01 18.67
CA SER A 310 -2.11 -36.33 18.12
C SER A 310 -2.42 -36.31 16.61
N THR A 311 -2.21 -35.18 15.94
CA THR A 311 -2.47 -34.99 14.50
C THR A 311 -1.35 -35.59 13.65
N ALA A 312 -1.62 -35.84 12.36
CA ALA A 312 -0.58 -36.17 11.40
C ALA A 312 0.45 -35.04 11.26
N ASP A 313 1.73 -35.40 11.16
CA ASP A 313 2.81 -34.44 10.94
C ASP A 313 2.86 -33.99 9.47
N VAL A 314 3.22 -32.72 9.27
CA VAL A 314 3.49 -32.15 7.94
C VAL A 314 4.93 -31.66 7.87
N LYS A 315 5.60 -31.95 6.75
CA LYS A 315 6.92 -31.41 6.45
C LYS A 315 6.77 -30.15 5.62
N VAL A 316 7.14 -29.02 6.22
CA VAL A 316 7.25 -27.71 5.55
C VAL A 316 8.67 -27.20 5.72
N GLU A 317 9.20 -26.57 4.67
CA GLU A 317 10.52 -25.92 4.65
C GLU A 317 10.70 -25.05 5.90
N PHE A 318 11.82 -25.22 6.63
CA PHE A 318 12.19 -24.46 7.83
C PHE A 318 11.31 -24.60 9.09
N LEU A 319 10.26 -25.44 9.10
CA LEU A 319 9.36 -25.57 10.27
C LEU A 319 10.08 -26.08 11.53
N GLU A 320 10.89 -27.12 11.40
CA GLU A 320 11.68 -27.64 12.52
C GLU A 320 12.71 -26.63 13.03
N LYS A 321 13.26 -25.82 12.12
CA LYS A 321 14.21 -24.77 12.46
C LYS A 321 13.53 -23.67 13.26
N ALA A 322 12.36 -23.19 12.81
CA ALA A 322 11.55 -22.23 13.54
C ALA A 322 11.24 -22.72 14.96
N ALA A 323 10.84 -23.99 15.10
CA ALA A 323 10.57 -24.57 16.41
C ALA A 323 11.81 -24.65 17.32
N ARG A 324 13.00 -24.92 16.76
CA ARG A 324 14.26 -24.88 17.52
C ARG A 324 14.58 -23.47 17.99
N ASP A 325 14.49 -22.47 17.11
CA ASP A 325 14.80 -21.08 17.44
C ASP A 325 13.79 -20.50 18.44
N LEU A 326 12.51 -20.87 18.34
CA LEU A 326 11.48 -20.52 19.34
C LEU A 326 11.81 -21.07 20.73
N LYS A 327 12.23 -22.34 20.83
CA LYS A 327 12.62 -22.95 22.11
C LYS A 327 13.93 -22.40 22.68
N ALA A 328 14.84 -21.98 21.82
CA ALA A 328 16.14 -21.44 22.22
C ALA A 328 16.02 -19.99 22.73
N ALA A 329 15.00 -19.25 22.29
CA ALA A 329 14.72 -17.91 22.76
C ALA A 329 14.25 -17.89 24.23
N ALA A 330 14.49 -16.77 24.91
CA ALA A 330 14.03 -16.61 26.28
C ALA A 330 12.48 -16.60 26.34
N PRO A 331 11.84 -17.22 27.35
CA PRO A 331 10.39 -17.20 27.51
C PRO A 331 9.82 -15.77 27.47
N GLY A 332 8.71 -15.59 26.75
CA GLY A 332 8.08 -14.29 26.56
C GLY A 332 8.82 -13.32 25.63
N THR A 333 9.86 -13.77 24.94
CA THR A 333 10.56 -13.00 23.89
C THR A 333 10.31 -13.55 22.48
N THR A 334 9.26 -14.35 22.32
CA THR A 334 8.85 -14.90 21.03
C THR A 334 7.44 -14.48 20.69
N LEU A 335 7.02 -14.68 19.44
CA LEU A 335 5.63 -14.48 19.07
C LEU A 335 5.23 -15.41 17.93
N VAL A 336 4.11 -16.11 18.09
CA VAL A 336 3.51 -16.95 17.03
C VAL A 336 2.12 -16.40 16.72
N VAL A 337 1.86 -16.05 15.47
CA VAL A 337 0.57 -15.49 15.02
C VAL A 337 0.01 -16.28 13.84
N SER A 338 -1.32 -16.30 13.70
CA SER A 338 -2.01 -16.99 12.60
C SER A 338 -3.11 -16.13 12.00
N GLY A 339 -3.16 -16.09 10.66
CA GLY A 339 -4.21 -15.43 9.88
C GLY A 339 -5.44 -16.31 9.65
N SER A 340 -5.47 -17.55 10.15
CA SER A 340 -6.62 -18.44 9.98
C SER A 340 -7.84 -17.96 10.75
N ASN A 341 -9.00 -17.91 10.08
CA ASN A 341 -10.28 -17.66 10.75
C ASN A 341 -10.92 -18.94 11.32
N ASP A 342 -10.20 -20.07 11.34
CA ASP A 342 -10.64 -21.31 12.01
C ASP A 342 -10.33 -21.25 13.51
N PRO A 343 -11.34 -21.24 14.41
CA PRO A 343 -11.12 -21.22 15.85
C PRO A 343 -10.23 -22.37 16.34
N ASN A 344 -10.29 -23.55 15.70
CA ASN A 344 -9.51 -24.72 16.14
C ASN A 344 -8.00 -24.50 15.92
N VAL A 345 -7.62 -23.86 14.80
CA VAL A 345 -6.23 -23.48 14.55
C VAL A 345 -5.78 -22.42 15.56
N GLN A 346 -6.65 -21.47 15.89
CA GLN A 346 -6.34 -20.43 16.87
C GLN A 346 -6.16 -20.97 18.30
N VAL A 347 -6.89 -22.02 18.70
CA VAL A 347 -6.64 -22.72 19.99
C VAL A 347 -5.22 -23.31 20.04
N VAL A 348 -4.78 -23.95 18.96
CA VAL A 348 -3.42 -24.52 18.88
C VAL A 348 -2.35 -23.42 18.96
N VAL A 349 -2.56 -22.30 18.26
CA VAL A 349 -1.63 -21.16 18.28
C VAL A 349 -1.59 -20.48 19.65
N ALA A 350 -2.74 -20.36 20.32
CA ALA A 350 -2.82 -19.89 21.70
C ALA A 350 -2.02 -20.80 22.64
N GLU A 351 -2.14 -22.13 22.50
CA GLU A 351 -1.37 -23.09 23.29
C GLU A 351 0.14 -22.99 23.05
N ILE A 352 0.58 -22.81 21.79
CA ILE A 352 2.00 -22.57 21.47
C ILE A 352 2.52 -21.34 22.22
N ASN A 353 1.78 -20.22 22.14
CA ASN A 353 2.16 -18.99 22.84
C ASN A 353 2.14 -19.15 24.36
N ARG A 354 1.27 -19.99 24.91
CA ARG A 354 1.23 -20.32 26.34
C ARG A 354 2.49 -21.06 26.77
N ILE A 355 2.91 -22.08 26.02
CA ILE A 355 4.14 -22.86 26.27
C ILE A 355 5.37 -21.96 26.21
N LEU A 356 5.40 -21.01 25.26
CA LEU A 356 6.50 -20.08 25.07
C LEU A 356 6.52 -18.89 26.05
N GLY A 357 5.50 -18.77 26.92
CA GLY A 357 5.42 -17.70 27.93
C GLY A 357 5.07 -16.32 27.37
N ASN A 358 4.38 -16.26 26.23
CA ASN A 358 4.12 -15.01 25.50
C ASN A 358 2.94 -14.20 26.08
N TYR A 359 2.02 -14.84 26.80
CA TYR A 359 0.93 -14.15 27.51
C TYR A 359 1.45 -13.36 28.70
N GLY A 360 1.18 -12.05 28.72
CA GLY A 360 1.72 -11.07 29.67
C GLY A 360 2.98 -10.36 29.19
N THR A 361 3.55 -10.74 28.04
CA THR A 361 4.77 -10.15 27.47
C THR A 361 4.55 -9.63 26.04
N THR A 362 4.69 -10.48 25.02
CA THR A 362 4.44 -10.17 23.61
C THR A 362 2.95 -10.21 23.24
N ILE A 363 2.13 -10.87 24.06
CA ILE A 363 0.65 -10.83 24.00
C ILE A 363 0.15 -10.27 25.33
N ALA A 364 -0.31 -9.02 25.33
CA ALA A 364 -0.73 -8.34 26.55
C ALA A 364 -1.84 -7.32 26.27
N GLY A 365 -2.92 -7.39 27.05
CA GLY A 365 -4.11 -6.58 26.87
C GLY A 365 -4.99 -7.03 25.69
N THR A 366 -5.95 -6.16 25.34
CA THR A 366 -6.88 -6.36 24.23
C THR A 366 -6.77 -5.23 23.21
N SER A 367 -7.33 -5.49 22.04
CA SER A 367 -7.43 -4.56 20.94
C SER A 367 -8.86 -4.49 20.42
N ASN A 368 -9.22 -3.35 19.84
CA ASN A 368 -10.55 -3.11 19.28
C ASN A 368 -10.56 -3.11 17.74
N TYR A 369 -9.42 -3.32 17.04
CA TYR A 369 -9.32 -3.26 15.57
C TYR A 369 -10.29 -4.19 14.83
N LYS A 370 -10.74 -5.31 15.43
CA LYS A 370 -11.74 -6.22 14.85
C LYS A 370 -12.71 -6.69 15.93
N GLN A 371 -14.01 -6.55 15.66
CA GLN A 371 -15.11 -6.87 16.58
C GLN A 371 -16.26 -7.62 15.88
N GLY A 372 -16.08 -8.02 14.61
CA GLY A 372 -17.05 -8.81 13.87
C GLY A 372 -17.36 -10.16 14.52
N ASN A 373 -18.62 -10.59 14.41
CA ASN A 373 -19.09 -11.88 14.91
C ASN A 373 -19.80 -12.65 13.79
N ASP A 374 -19.08 -13.59 13.17
CA ASP A 374 -19.55 -14.36 12.03
C ASP A 374 -20.83 -15.15 12.37
N ALA A 375 -20.92 -15.71 13.58
CA ALA A 375 -22.09 -16.47 14.03
C ALA A 375 -23.33 -15.58 14.20
N ALA A 376 -23.17 -14.40 14.79
CA ALA A 376 -24.26 -13.42 14.92
C ALA A 376 -24.72 -12.90 13.54
N PHE A 377 -23.78 -12.67 12.63
CA PHE A 377 -24.08 -12.26 11.26
C PHE A 377 -24.81 -13.36 10.47
N ASP A 378 -24.35 -14.61 10.55
CA ASP A 378 -25.06 -15.74 9.93
C ASP A 378 -26.47 -15.93 10.51
N GLY A 379 -26.64 -15.69 11.82
CA GLY A 379 -27.94 -15.62 12.49
C GLY A 379 -28.85 -14.51 11.94
N PHE A 380 -28.31 -13.30 11.76
CA PHE A 380 -29.02 -12.18 11.11
C PHE A 380 -29.50 -12.54 9.71
N VAL A 381 -28.64 -13.12 8.86
CA VAL A 381 -29.02 -13.49 7.49
C VAL A 381 -30.13 -14.55 7.51
N ASN A 382 -30.07 -15.51 8.42
CA ASN A 382 -31.13 -16.52 8.58
C ASN A 382 -32.47 -15.92 9.04
N ASP A 383 -32.44 -14.93 9.92
CA ASP A 383 -33.63 -14.19 10.36
C ASP A 383 -34.21 -13.33 9.24
N LEU A 384 -33.37 -12.64 8.49
CA LEU A 384 -33.78 -11.81 7.36
C LEU A 384 -34.50 -12.64 6.30
N LYS A 385 -33.92 -13.77 5.90
CA LYS A 385 -34.54 -14.71 4.95
C LYS A 385 -35.85 -15.31 5.47
N GLY A 386 -35.90 -15.58 6.77
CA GLY A 386 -37.07 -16.13 7.44
C GLY A 386 -38.21 -15.14 7.65
N GLY A 387 -38.05 -13.87 7.25
CA GLY A 387 -39.05 -12.82 7.47
C GLY A 387 -39.18 -12.41 8.95
N ARG A 388 -38.17 -12.71 9.78
CA ARG A 388 -38.15 -12.39 11.22
C ARG A 388 -37.50 -11.05 11.54
N VAL A 389 -37.05 -10.31 10.53
CA VAL A 389 -36.52 -8.93 10.67
C VAL A 389 -37.56 -7.98 10.12
N ASP A 390 -38.12 -7.13 10.98
CA ASP A 390 -39.09 -6.11 10.58
C ASP A 390 -38.39 -4.86 10.02
N ALA A 391 -37.28 -4.45 10.65
CA ALA A 391 -36.49 -3.30 10.25
C ALA A 391 -34.99 -3.59 10.28
N VAL A 392 -34.26 -3.11 9.26
CA VAL A 392 -32.80 -3.21 9.19
C VAL A 392 -32.17 -1.86 8.87
N LEU A 393 -31.09 -1.53 9.59
CA LEU A 393 -30.29 -0.33 9.40
C LEU A 393 -28.85 -0.72 9.11
N PHE A 394 -28.32 -0.35 7.94
CA PHE A 394 -26.93 -0.61 7.55
C PHE A 394 -26.07 0.62 7.81
N TYR A 395 -25.09 0.50 8.70
CA TYR A 395 -24.16 1.56 9.07
C TYR A 395 -22.73 1.19 8.68
N GLY A 396 -22.18 1.86 7.65
CA GLY A 396 -20.84 1.55 7.13
C GLY A 396 -20.69 0.11 6.66
N ALA A 397 -21.74 -0.48 6.10
CA ALA A 397 -21.82 -1.90 5.74
C ALA A 397 -22.40 -2.09 4.33
N ASN A 398 -21.77 -2.95 3.53
CA ASN A 398 -22.21 -3.31 2.18
C ASN A 398 -22.31 -4.84 1.97
N PRO A 399 -23.10 -5.55 2.81
CA PRO A 399 -23.12 -7.02 2.85
C PRO A 399 -23.68 -7.67 1.58
N VAL A 400 -24.40 -6.96 0.72
CA VAL A 400 -24.79 -7.50 -0.59
C VAL A 400 -23.55 -7.75 -1.47
N TYR A 401 -22.51 -6.93 -1.32
CA TYR A 401 -21.26 -7.06 -2.05
C TYR A 401 -20.21 -7.87 -1.28
N ASP A 402 -19.98 -7.54 0.00
CA ASP A 402 -18.82 -8.02 0.77
C ASP A 402 -19.10 -9.21 1.71
N SER A 403 -20.25 -9.87 1.55
CA SER A 403 -20.61 -11.09 2.27
C SER A 403 -20.57 -12.34 1.37
N PRO A 404 -20.18 -13.52 1.89
CA PRO A 404 -20.38 -14.78 1.18
C PRO A 404 -21.86 -15.09 0.88
N ARG A 405 -22.79 -14.44 1.59
CA ARG A 405 -24.25 -14.65 1.48
C ARG A 405 -24.97 -13.44 0.89
N GLY A 406 -24.25 -12.55 0.20
CA GLY A 406 -24.78 -11.29 -0.32
C GLY A 406 -26.02 -11.44 -1.20
N LYS A 407 -26.09 -12.49 -2.04
CA LYS A 407 -27.28 -12.81 -2.85
C LYS A 407 -28.50 -13.11 -1.98
N GLU A 408 -28.34 -13.88 -0.91
CA GLU A 408 -29.43 -14.20 0.02
C GLU A 408 -29.97 -12.96 0.73
N ILE A 409 -29.08 -12.00 1.04
CA ILE A 409 -29.44 -10.72 1.64
C ILE A 409 -30.21 -9.87 0.62
N ALA A 410 -29.70 -9.74 -0.60
CA ALA A 410 -30.37 -9.01 -1.68
C ALA A 410 -31.80 -9.52 -1.92
N ASP A 411 -31.99 -10.84 -2.03
CA ASP A 411 -33.28 -11.48 -2.27
C ASP A 411 -34.27 -11.32 -1.09
N ALA A 412 -33.76 -11.10 0.13
CA ALA A 412 -34.56 -10.96 1.34
C ALA A 412 -34.91 -9.50 1.67
N LEU A 413 -34.05 -8.52 1.33
CA LEU A 413 -34.26 -7.10 1.62
C LEU A 413 -35.56 -6.54 1.04
N ALA A 414 -35.96 -7.00 -0.14
CA ALA A 414 -37.21 -6.58 -0.79
C ALA A 414 -38.48 -6.92 0.03
N ARG A 415 -38.38 -7.86 1.00
CA ARG A 415 -39.48 -8.30 1.86
C ARG A 415 -39.49 -7.64 3.23
N THR A 416 -38.43 -6.91 3.60
CA THR A 416 -38.34 -6.22 4.89
C THR A 416 -39.26 -5.01 4.89
N LYS A 417 -39.98 -4.79 6.00
CA LYS A 417 -40.96 -3.68 6.11
C LYS A 417 -40.27 -2.33 6.08
N LEU A 418 -39.10 -2.22 6.71
CA LEU A 418 -38.25 -1.02 6.70
C LEU A 418 -36.78 -1.41 6.46
N SER A 419 -36.14 -0.79 5.47
CA SER A 419 -34.69 -0.91 5.26
C SER A 419 -34.07 0.46 5.03
N VAL A 420 -33.04 0.77 5.81
CA VAL A 420 -32.34 2.05 5.78
C VAL A 420 -30.85 1.79 5.60
N SER A 421 -30.21 2.49 4.67
CA SER A 421 -28.75 2.52 4.56
C SER A 421 -28.23 3.91 4.91
N PHE A 422 -27.10 3.95 5.62
CA PHE A 422 -26.34 5.17 5.88
C PHE A 422 -25.20 5.40 4.88
N SER A 423 -25.10 4.58 3.82
CA SER A 423 -24.02 4.72 2.84
C SER A 423 -23.97 6.11 2.21
N ASP A 424 -22.77 6.63 1.97
CA ASP A 424 -22.54 7.93 1.32
C ASP A 424 -22.97 7.92 -0.15
N ARG A 425 -23.22 6.74 -0.73
CA ARG A 425 -23.61 6.52 -2.12
C ARG A 425 -24.67 5.43 -2.23
N ALA A 426 -25.30 5.34 -3.40
CA ALA A 426 -26.22 4.24 -3.72
C ALA A 426 -25.43 2.97 -4.11
N ASP A 427 -24.69 2.39 -3.16
CA ASP A 427 -23.95 1.15 -3.35
C ASP A 427 -24.84 -0.09 -3.54
N GLU A 428 -24.24 -1.27 -3.64
CA GLU A 428 -24.93 -2.53 -3.89
C GLU A 428 -26.00 -2.85 -2.84
N THR A 429 -25.76 -2.51 -1.56
CA THR A 429 -26.74 -2.71 -0.47
C THR A 429 -27.71 -1.54 -0.39
N ALA A 430 -27.21 -0.30 -0.44
CA ALA A 430 -28.00 0.91 -0.32
C ALA A 430 -29.03 1.04 -1.44
N SER A 431 -28.67 0.62 -2.67
CA SER A 431 -29.58 0.59 -3.82
C SER A 431 -30.80 -0.33 -3.63
N LEU A 432 -30.72 -1.30 -2.72
CA LEU A 432 -31.81 -2.24 -2.39
C LEU A 432 -32.59 -1.82 -1.13
N CYS A 433 -32.13 -0.79 -0.42
CA CYS A 433 -32.83 -0.26 0.74
C CYS A 433 -33.96 0.68 0.32
N GLN A 434 -35.01 0.74 1.15
CA GLN A 434 -36.13 1.66 0.91
C GLN A 434 -35.68 3.13 1.07
N PHE A 435 -34.84 3.39 2.07
CA PHE A 435 -34.30 4.71 2.37
C PHE A 435 -32.78 4.68 2.35
N ILE A 436 -32.19 5.77 1.87
CA ILE A 436 -30.77 6.08 2.04
C ILE A 436 -30.67 7.41 2.77
N ALA A 437 -30.10 7.38 3.96
CA ALA A 437 -29.81 8.52 4.81
C ALA A 437 -28.29 8.75 4.77
N PRO A 438 -27.76 9.44 3.75
CA PRO A 438 -26.33 9.46 3.47
C PRO A 438 -25.54 10.07 4.62
N ASP A 439 -24.60 9.29 5.14
CA ASP A 439 -23.68 9.70 6.18
C ASP A 439 -22.62 10.67 5.63
N SER A 440 -22.08 11.49 6.52
CA SER A 440 -21.02 12.44 6.19
C SER A 440 -19.66 11.72 6.14
N HIS A 441 -18.75 12.18 5.28
CA HIS A 441 -17.37 11.68 5.32
C HIS A 441 -16.73 12.09 6.65
N TYR A 442 -15.77 11.32 7.17
CA TYR A 442 -15.19 11.57 8.49
C TYR A 442 -14.56 12.96 8.65
N LEU A 443 -14.06 13.56 7.55
CA LEU A 443 -13.54 14.94 7.51
C LEU A 443 -14.64 16.03 7.54
N GLU A 444 -15.91 15.66 7.45
CA GLU A 444 -17.10 16.52 7.51
C GLU A 444 -17.89 16.33 8.82
N SER A 445 -17.45 15.40 9.68
CA SER A 445 -18.19 14.96 10.87
C SER A 445 -17.35 14.98 12.15
N TRP A 446 -18.00 15.17 13.29
CA TRP A 446 -17.41 14.90 14.58
C TRP A 446 -17.47 13.41 14.92
N GLY A 447 -16.56 12.93 15.75
CA GLY A 447 -16.55 11.56 16.25
C GLY A 447 -15.36 11.27 17.15
N ASP A 448 -15.19 10.00 17.49
CA ASP A 448 -14.06 9.50 18.28
C ASP A 448 -13.73 8.04 17.95
N ALA A 449 -12.59 7.57 18.45
CA ALA A 449 -12.20 6.17 18.33
C ALA A 449 -11.35 5.72 19.53
N GLU A 450 -11.52 4.46 19.91
CA GLU A 450 -10.71 3.76 20.92
C GLU A 450 -10.13 2.46 20.30
N PRO A 451 -9.00 2.52 19.55
CA PRO A 451 -8.37 1.34 18.94
C PRO A 451 -7.86 0.31 19.95
N LYS A 452 -7.50 0.75 21.16
CA LYS A 452 -7.14 -0.08 22.31
C LYS A 452 -7.73 0.51 23.57
N PRO A 453 -8.10 -0.30 24.58
CA PRO A 453 -8.67 0.22 25.82
C PRO A 453 -7.80 1.30 26.44
N GLY A 454 -8.38 2.48 26.69
CA GLY A 454 -7.68 3.62 27.28
C GLY A 454 -6.91 4.50 26.30
N PHE A 455 -6.85 4.17 25.01
CA PHE A 455 -6.20 4.99 23.99
C PHE A 455 -7.28 5.62 23.13
N TYR A 456 -7.59 6.89 23.37
CA TYR A 456 -8.68 7.59 22.70
C TYR A 456 -8.14 8.59 21.69
N SER A 457 -8.95 8.88 20.67
CA SER A 457 -8.66 9.91 19.68
C SER A 457 -9.95 10.52 19.14
N ILE A 458 -9.85 11.77 18.68
CA ILE A 458 -10.99 12.55 18.20
C ILE A 458 -10.99 12.59 16.67
N VAL A 459 -12.17 12.42 16.08
CA VAL A 459 -12.42 12.74 14.68
C VAL A 459 -12.91 14.18 14.64
N GLN A 460 -12.04 15.09 14.19
CA GLN A 460 -12.37 16.48 13.99
C GLN A 460 -12.77 16.73 12.53
N PRO A 461 -13.92 17.39 12.27
CA PRO A 461 -14.25 17.87 10.93
C PRO A 461 -13.33 19.01 10.54
N THR A 462 -12.93 19.03 9.28
CA THR A 462 -11.96 19.99 8.73
C THR A 462 -12.53 20.80 7.56
N ILE A 463 -13.74 20.46 7.15
CA ILE A 463 -14.58 21.18 6.20
C ILE A 463 -16.04 21.02 6.64
N SER A 464 -16.89 21.99 6.31
CA SER A 464 -18.34 21.82 6.42
C SER A 464 -18.85 20.74 5.47
N THR A 465 -20.04 20.19 5.73
CA THR A 465 -20.66 19.22 4.82
C THR A 465 -20.79 19.81 3.41
N ILE A 466 -20.21 19.13 2.43
CA ILE A 466 -20.22 19.54 1.02
C ILE A 466 -21.63 19.37 0.43
N PHE A 467 -22.33 18.33 0.89
CA PHE A 467 -23.68 17.97 0.47
C PHE A 467 -24.66 17.98 1.65
N ASN A 468 -25.94 17.77 1.36
CA ASN A 468 -27.01 17.70 2.36
C ASN A 468 -27.02 16.31 3.05
N THR A 469 -25.89 15.96 3.66
CA THR A 469 -25.69 14.71 4.42
C THR A 469 -25.95 14.94 5.91
N ARG A 470 -26.18 13.85 6.65
CA ARG A 470 -26.37 13.91 8.11
C ARG A 470 -25.72 12.70 8.75
N GLN A 471 -24.96 12.93 9.82
CA GLN A 471 -24.31 11.87 10.58
C GLN A 471 -25.30 10.75 10.96
N ALA A 472 -24.91 9.49 10.77
CA ALA A 472 -25.73 8.35 11.15
C ALA A 472 -26.13 8.41 12.64
N GLN A 473 -25.20 8.86 13.50
CA GLN A 473 -25.44 9.06 14.92
C GLN A 473 -26.55 10.08 15.19
N ALA A 474 -26.55 11.22 14.49
CA ALA A 474 -27.59 12.24 14.61
C ALA A 474 -28.96 11.71 14.16
N SER A 475 -29.00 10.88 13.10
CA SER A 475 -30.23 10.21 12.66
C SER A 475 -30.77 9.23 13.72
N LEU A 476 -29.90 8.40 14.31
CA LEU A 476 -30.28 7.48 15.38
C LEU A 476 -30.79 8.23 16.62
N LEU A 477 -30.13 9.31 17.04
CA LEU A 477 -30.59 10.15 18.16
C LEU A 477 -31.95 10.77 17.88
N THR A 478 -32.16 11.28 16.66
CA THR A 478 -33.45 11.84 16.21
C THR A 478 -34.57 10.81 16.34
N TRP A 479 -34.36 9.59 15.82
CA TRP A 479 -35.38 8.53 15.88
C TRP A 479 -35.54 7.94 17.28
N ALA A 480 -34.52 8.04 18.14
CA ALA A 480 -34.61 7.70 19.56
C ALA A 480 -35.39 8.75 20.39
N GLY A 481 -35.71 9.91 19.81
CA GLY A 481 -36.34 11.04 20.52
C GLY A 481 -35.39 11.80 21.43
N GLN A 482 -34.08 11.73 21.17
CA GLN A 482 -33.02 12.45 21.88
C GLN A 482 -32.66 13.74 21.13
N ASN A 483 -31.84 14.60 21.76
CA ASN A 483 -31.25 15.75 21.05
C ASN A 483 -30.37 15.23 19.90
N ALA A 484 -30.61 15.75 18.69
CA ALA A 484 -29.92 15.32 17.47
C ALA A 484 -28.52 15.93 17.31
N ASP A 485 -28.13 16.90 18.15
CA ASP A 485 -26.77 17.46 18.15
C ASP A 485 -25.75 16.43 18.64
N TYR A 486 -25.12 15.75 17.69
CA TYR A 486 -24.12 14.73 18.00
C TYR A 486 -22.84 15.31 18.62
N TYR A 487 -22.48 16.57 18.32
CA TYR A 487 -21.31 17.19 18.95
C TYR A 487 -21.57 17.43 20.45
N GLU A 488 -22.78 17.87 20.79
CA GLU A 488 -23.19 17.97 22.19
C GLU A 488 -23.16 16.61 22.88
N PHE A 489 -23.72 15.57 22.25
CA PHE A 489 -23.69 14.20 22.80
C PHE A 489 -22.25 13.68 22.98
N LEU A 490 -21.38 13.92 22.00
CA LEU A 490 -19.95 13.55 22.03
C LEU A 490 -19.22 14.22 23.19
N THR A 491 -19.36 15.54 23.32
CA THR A 491 -18.70 16.31 24.37
C THR A 491 -19.19 15.91 25.76
N GLN A 492 -20.49 15.64 25.93
CA GLN A 492 -21.08 15.14 27.18
C GLN A 492 -20.56 13.73 27.52
N ASN A 493 -20.50 12.83 26.55
CA ASN A 493 -19.95 11.49 26.74
C ASN A 493 -18.46 11.54 27.14
N TRP A 494 -17.67 12.39 26.47
CA TRP A 494 -16.26 12.59 26.81
C TRP A 494 -16.08 13.17 28.21
N ALA A 495 -16.83 14.21 28.57
CA ALA A 495 -16.75 14.82 29.89
C ALA A 495 -17.07 13.82 31.00
N THR A 496 -18.08 12.96 30.79
CA THR A 496 -18.57 12.01 31.80
C THR A 496 -17.69 10.76 31.90
N ASN A 497 -17.40 10.12 30.76
CA ASN A 497 -16.89 8.75 30.73
C ASN A 497 -15.39 8.66 30.42
N ILE A 498 -14.83 9.63 29.69
CA ILE A 498 -13.46 9.56 29.17
C ILE A 498 -12.53 10.50 29.94
N LEU A 499 -12.76 11.82 29.84
CA LEU A 499 -11.98 12.85 30.54
C LEU A 499 -12.30 12.90 32.03
N LYS A 500 -13.50 12.48 32.42
CA LYS A 500 -14.02 12.54 33.81
C LYS A 500 -13.92 13.96 34.41
N THR A 501 -14.12 14.97 33.56
CA THR A 501 -14.14 16.39 33.91
C THR A 501 -14.93 17.17 32.87
N ALA A 502 -15.64 18.21 33.30
CA ALA A 502 -16.33 19.16 32.43
C ALA A 502 -15.44 20.35 32.01
N SER A 503 -14.13 20.31 32.28
CA SER A 503 -13.20 21.38 31.90
C SER A 503 -13.12 21.55 30.39
N LYS A 504 -13.38 22.78 29.92
CA LYS A 504 -13.25 23.15 28.52
C LYS A 504 -11.80 23.10 28.05
N GLU A 505 -10.85 23.41 28.93
CA GLU A 505 -9.42 23.32 28.66
C GLU A 505 -8.99 21.88 28.37
N ALA A 506 -9.50 20.91 29.14
CA ALA A 506 -9.21 19.50 28.92
C ALA A 506 -9.76 18.99 27.57
N TRP A 507 -10.99 19.37 27.21
CA TRP A 507 -11.57 19.08 25.90
C TRP A 507 -10.77 19.72 24.77
N ASN A 508 -10.47 21.02 24.87
CA ASN A 508 -9.70 21.74 23.85
C ASN A 508 -8.30 21.14 23.66
N LYS A 509 -7.67 20.68 24.74
CA LYS A 509 -6.38 19.99 24.65
C LYS A 509 -6.52 18.67 23.89
N ALA A 510 -7.52 17.84 24.21
CA ALA A 510 -7.75 16.58 23.50
C ALA A 510 -8.06 16.81 22.00
N VAL A 511 -8.81 17.86 21.65
CA VAL A 511 -9.06 18.24 20.25
C VAL A 511 -7.79 18.73 19.57
N TYR A 512 -6.97 19.56 20.24
CA TYR A 512 -5.73 20.09 19.69
C TYR A 512 -4.68 19.00 19.45
N GLU A 513 -4.49 18.10 20.42
CA GLU A 513 -3.55 16.97 20.31
C GLU A 513 -4.12 15.85 19.43
N GLY A 514 -5.45 15.80 19.24
CA GLY A 514 -6.20 14.77 18.51
C GLY A 514 -6.30 13.42 19.24
N VAL A 515 -5.61 13.28 20.38
CA VAL A 515 -5.52 12.06 21.18
C VAL A 515 -5.73 12.37 22.65
N PHE A 516 -6.19 11.37 23.39
CA PHE A 516 -6.23 11.38 24.84
C PHE A 516 -5.83 10.01 25.38
N GLU A 517 -4.71 9.98 26.09
CA GLU A 517 -4.12 8.77 26.67
C GLU A 517 -3.84 9.07 28.15
N PRO A 518 -4.62 8.52 29.10
CA PRO A 518 -4.40 8.76 30.51
C PRO A 518 -3.02 8.23 30.92
N ALA A 519 -2.29 8.97 31.78
CA ALA A 519 -0.91 8.69 32.19
C ALA A 519 -0.66 7.30 32.84
N LYS A 520 -1.73 6.51 33.05
CA LYS A 520 -1.73 5.12 33.49
C LYS A 520 -2.59 4.24 32.57
N GLY A 521 -2.39 4.31 31.25
CA GLY A 521 -2.87 3.26 30.35
C GLY A 521 -2.19 1.95 30.72
N THR A 522 -2.64 1.27 31.78
CA THR A 522 -2.11 -0.03 32.18
C THR A 522 -2.49 -1.00 31.09
N VAL A 523 -1.49 -1.61 30.45
CA VAL A 523 -1.71 -2.76 29.57
C VAL A 523 -2.45 -3.80 30.41
N GLY A 524 -3.71 -4.04 30.08
CA GLY A 524 -4.54 -5.01 30.78
C GLY A 524 -3.96 -6.42 30.67
N ALA A 525 -4.51 -7.36 31.44
CA ALA A 525 -4.22 -8.76 31.18
C ALA A 525 -4.66 -9.13 29.76
N ALA A 526 -3.91 -10.02 29.11
CA ALA A 526 -4.36 -10.62 27.86
C ALA A 526 -5.67 -11.39 28.11
N PRO A 527 -6.58 -11.47 27.11
CA PRO A 527 -7.83 -12.18 27.26
C PRO A 527 -7.59 -13.68 27.51
N ALA A 528 -8.44 -14.29 28.33
CA ALA A 528 -8.36 -15.70 28.66
C ALA A 528 -8.65 -16.57 27.42
N VAL A 529 -7.90 -17.66 27.28
CA VAL A 529 -8.10 -18.66 26.23
C VAL A 529 -9.22 -19.61 26.66
N THR A 530 -10.26 -19.76 25.84
CA THR A 530 -11.49 -20.50 26.21
C THR A 530 -11.70 -21.82 25.45
N GLY A 531 -10.78 -22.21 24.56
CA GLY A 531 -10.92 -23.42 23.74
C GLY A 531 -10.25 -24.68 24.32
N ASP A 532 -10.84 -25.85 24.06
CA ASP A 532 -10.27 -27.15 24.44
C ASP A 532 -9.30 -27.68 23.36
N LEU A 533 -8.05 -27.91 23.76
CA LEU A 533 -6.98 -28.32 22.85
C LEU A 533 -7.25 -29.69 22.20
N ILE A 534 -7.76 -30.66 22.95
CA ILE A 534 -8.00 -32.02 22.44
C ILE A 534 -9.09 -32.00 21.35
N THR A 535 -10.19 -31.29 21.63
CA THR A 535 -11.27 -31.08 20.66
C THR A 535 -10.77 -30.36 19.42
N ALA A 536 -9.99 -29.29 19.58
CA ALA A 536 -9.41 -28.54 18.47
C ALA A 536 -8.52 -29.42 17.59
N LEU A 537 -7.62 -30.22 18.17
CA LEU A 537 -6.77 -31.17 17.43
C LEU A 537 -7.59 -32.25 16.70
N GLY A 538 -8.68 -32.73 17.31
CA GLY A 538 -9.62 -33.65 16.68
C GLY A 538 -10.31 -33.04 15.45
N LYS A 539 -10.75 -31.78 15.54
CA LYS A 539 -11.32 -31.04 14.40
C LYS A 539 -10.29 -30.76 13.31
N ILE A 540 -9.07 -30.37 13.69
CA ILE A 540 -7.97 -30.17 12.73
C ILE A 540 -7.70 -31.45 11.95
N SER A 541 -7.63 -32.60 12.62
CA SER A 541 -7.41 -33.90 11.98
C SER A 541 -8.50 -34.30 10.98
N GLY A 542 -9.73 -33.83 11.19
CA GLY A 542 -10.86 -34.09 10.28
C GLY A 542 -10.96 -33.12 9.11
N THR A 543 -10.47 -31.88 9.27
CA THR A 543 -10.59 -30.81 8.27
C THR A 543 -9.36 -30.72 7.35
N TYR A 544 -8.16 -30.82 7.92
CA TYR A 544 -6.90 -30.59 7.21
C TYR A 544 -6.23 -31.91 6.82
N LYS A 545 -5.41 -31.88 5.76
CA LYS A 545 -4.75 -33.05 5.18
C LYS A 545 -3.26 -32.80 5.05
N ALA A 546 -2.46 -33.83 5.32
CA ALA A 546 -1.00 -33.71 5.25
C ALA A 546 -0.49 -33.50 3.81
N SER A 547 -1.25 -33.97 2.81
CA SER A 547 -0.97 -33.77 1.39
C SER A 547 -2.25 -33.64 0.57
N SER A 548 -2.12 -32.99 -0.58
CA SER A 548 -3.21 -32.74 -1.53
C SER A 548 -2.64 -32.65 -2.94
N THR A 549 -3.30 -33.30 -3.90
CA THR A 549 -2.93 -33.32 -5.33
C THR A 549 -3.82 -32.43 -6.19
N VAL A 550 -4.90 -31.89 -5.62
CA VAL A 550 -5.82 -30.99 -6.31
C VAL A 550 -5.28 -29.57 -6.34
N LEU A 551 -5.85 -28.75 -7.22
CA LEU A 551 -5.61 -27.31 -7.23
C LEU A 551 -6.49 -26.65 -6.16
N GLU A 552 -5.91 -25.85 -5.27
CA GLU A 552 -6.62 -25.25 -4.13
C GLU A 552 -6.84 -23.75 -4.28
N PHE A 553 -8.02 -23.28 -3.91
CA PHE A 553 -8.37 -21.86 -3.92
C PHE A 553 -7.97 -21.15 -2.62
N VAL A 554 -7.47 -19.90 -2.75
CA VAL A 554 -7.25 -19.00 -1.61
C VAL A 554 -7.62 -17.54 -1.94
N PRO A 555 -8.55 -16.90 -1.21
CA PRO A 555 -8.80 -15.47 -1.31
C PRO A 555 -7.73 -14.68 -0.53
N TYR A 556 -7.45 -13.44 -0.93
CA TYR A 556 -6.56 -12.55 -0.17
C TYR A 556 -6.92 -11.08 -0.36
N GLU A 557 -6.38 -10.21 0.50
CA GLU A 557 -6.51 -8.76 0.36
C GLU A 557 -5.25 -8.16 -0.27
N LYS A 558 -5.41 -7.20 -1.18
CA LYS A 558 -4.28 -6.35 -1.61
C LYS A 558 -4.12 -5.18 -0.64
N VAL A 559 -2.87 -4.79 -0.38
CA VAL A 559 -2.54 -3.67 0.52
C VAL A 559 -3.25 -2.36 0.12
N GLY A 560 -3.30 -2.03 -1.17
CA GLY A 560 -3.96 -0.82 -1.66
C GLY A 560 -5.49 -0.87 -1.67
N MET A 561 -6.08 -2.06 -1.87
CA MET A 561 -7.53 -2.19 -2.08
C MET A 561 -8.29 -2.62 -0.82
N GLY A 562 -7.66 -3.38 0.07
CA GLY A 562 -8.29 -3.97 1.25
C GLY A 562 -9.55 -4.75 0.87
N THR A 563 -10.66 -4.45 1.56
CA THR A 563 -11.99 -5.04 1.33
C THR A 563 -12.77 -4.41 0.17
N GLY A 564 -12.25 -3.34 -0.46
CA GLY A 564 -12.92 -2.62 -1.54
C GLY A 564 -13.90 -1.52 -1.08
N SER A 565 -13.86 -1.13 0.20
CA SER A 565 -14.63 0.02 0.72
C SER A 565 -14.31 1.31 -0.06
N GLN A 566 -13.03 1.53 -0.38
CA GLN A 566 -12.52 2.65 -1.14
C GLN A 566 -12.21 2.31 -2.62
N ALA A 567 -12.87 1.32 -3.20
CA ALA A 567 -12.57 0.87 -4.57
C ALA A 567 -12.71 1.98 -5.63
N ASN A 568 -13.61 2.95 -5.42
CA ASN A 568 -13.76 4.08 -6.35
C ASN A 568 -12.64 5.13 -6.23
N ASN A 569 -11.65 4.93 -5.36
CA ASN A 569 -10.51 5.82 -5.23
C ASN A 569 -9.46 5.51 -6.32
N PRO A 570 -9.26 6.39 -7.31
CA PRO A 570 -8.37 6.10 -8.44
C PRO A 570 -6.89 6.08 -8.06
N TRP A 571 -6.48 6.71 -6.94
CA TRP A 571 -5.11 6.56 -6.43
C TRP A 571 -4.84 5.14 -5.94
N LEU A 572 -5.83 4.49 -5.31
CA LEU A 572 -5.71 3.09 -4.85
C LEU A 572 -5.85 2.09 -5.99
N GLN A 573 -6.61 2.42 -7.04
CA GLN A 573 -6.67 1.60 -8.25
C GLN A 573 -5.34 1.60 -9.00
N GLU A 574 -4.70 2.75 -9.18
CA GLU A 574 -3.43 2.85 -9.88
C GLU A 574 -2.22 2.47 -9.01
N PHE A 575 -2.39 2.44 -7.69
CA PHE A 575 -1.35 1.99 -6.77
C PHE A 575 -0.88 0.56 -7.12
N PRO A 576 0.43 0.36 -7.39
CA PRO A 576 0.95 -0.97 -7.70
C PRO A 576 0.99 -1.84 -6.46
N ASP A 577 0.35 -3.01 -6.54
CA ASP A 577 0.45 -4.05 -5.52
C ASP A 577 1.93 -4.34 -5.19
N PRO A 578 2.35 -4.35 -3.92
CA PRO A 578 3.76 -4.43 -3.58
C PRO A 578 4.50 -5.65 -4.13
N ILE A 579 3.81 -6.78 -4.26
CA ILE A 579 4.37 -8.06 -4.69
C ILE A 579 4.29 -8.20 -6.22
N SER A 580 3.07 -8.24 -6.74
CA SER A 580 2.79 -8.52 -8.16
C SER A 580 3.03 -7.31 -9.07
N LYS A 581 3.08 -6.10 -8.50
CA LYS A 581 3.19 -4.81 -9.20
C LYS A 581 1.99 -4.50 -10.10
N ALA A 582 0.91 -5.26 -9.97
CA ALA A 582 -0.32 -5.09 -10.71
C ALA A 582 -1.17 -3.94 -10.15
N THR A 583 -1.92 -3.31 -11.03
CA THR A 583 -2.79 -2.15 -10.81
C THR A 583 -4.16 -2.42 -11.43
N TRP A 584 -5.16 -1.67 -11.01
CA TRP A 584 -6.56 -1.65 -11.47
C TRP A 584 -7.35 -2.94 -11.25
N ASP A 585 -6.85 -4.11 -11.64
CA ASP A 585 -7.65 -5.33 -11.73
C ASP A 585 -7.29 -6.39 -10.69
N ASN A 586 -8.19 -7.34 -10.44
CA ASN A 586 -7.80 -8.63 -9.86
C ASN A 586 -7.54 -9.68 -10.94
N TYR A 587 -6.97 -10.80 -10.52
CA TYR A 587 -6.39 -11.82 -11.41
C TYR A 587 -6.34 -13.16 -10.69
N ALA A 588 -6.19 -14.23 -11.46
CA ALA A 588 -5.87 -15.56 -10.97
C ALA A 588 -4.35 -15.69 -10.84
N ALA A 589 -3.82 -15.53 -9.63
CA ALA A 589 -2.40 -15.70 -9.36
C ALA A 589 -2.04 -17.17 -9.14
N ILE A 590 -1.06 -17.66 -9.90
CA ILE A 590 -0.59 -19.06 -9.87
C ILE A 590 0.94 -19.11 -9.92
N SER A 591 1.53 -20.19 -9.41
CA SER A 591 2.99 -20.39 -9.49
C SER A 591 3.46 -20.71 -10.91
N GLN A 592 4.76 -20.54 -11.16
CA GLN A 592 5.39 -20.89 -12.44
C GLN A 592 5.18 -22.37 -12.80
N ALA A 593 5.38 -23.26 -11.82
CA ALA A 593 5.18 -24.70 -12.02
C ALA A 593 3.71 -25.05 -12.32
N THR A 594 2.77 -24.37 -11.65
CA THR A 594 1.33 -24.56 -11.87
C THR A 594 0.93 -24.06 -13.26
N ALA A 595 1.41 -22.90 -13.69
CA ALA A 595 1.16 -22.36 -15.02
C ALA A 595 1.66 -23.33 -16.11
N LYS A 596 2.87 -23.87 -15.96
CA LYS A 596 3.43 -24.88 -16.88
C LYS A 596 2.60 -26.16 -16.91
N LYS A 597 2.14 -26.65 -15.75
CA LYS A 597 1.28 -27.85 -15.64
C LYS A 597 -0.08 -27.64 -16.32
N LEU A 598 -0.64 -26.44 -16.24
CA LEU A 598 -1.93 -26.08 -16.85
C LEU A 598 -1.82 -25.63 -18.31
N GLY A 599 -0.61 -25.37 -18.82
CA GLY A 599 -0.39 -24.87 -20.18
C GLY A 599 -0.88 -23.43 -20.39
N VAL A 600 -0.87 -22.60 -19.34
CA VAL A 600 -1.32 -21.20 -19.39
C VAL A 600 -0.14 -20.23 -19.24
N HIS A 601 -0.29 -19.04 -19.82
CA HIS A 601 0.71 -17.97 -19.82
C HIS A 601 0.18 -16.70 -19.15
N GLN A 602 1.08 -15.76 -18.88
CA GLN A 602 0.72 -14.43 -18.36
C GLN A 602 -0.32 -13.76 -19.29
N ASN A 603 -1.38 -13.21 -18.70
CA ASN A 603 -2.53 -12.58 -19.37
C ASN A 603 -3.54 -13.50 -20.07
N ASP A 604 -3.33 -14.83 -20.06
CA ASP A 604 -4.35 -15.77 -20.54
C ASP A 604 -5.64 -15.61 -19.72
N MET A 605 -6.80 -15.59 -20.37
CA MET A 605 -8.07 -15.61 -19.67
C MET A 605 -8.44 -17.05 -19.29
N VAL A 606 -8.70 -17.27 -18.01
CA VAL A 606 -9.13 -18.57 -17.48
C VAL A 606 -10.49 -18.48 -16.80
N LYS A 607 -11.29 -19.54 -16.99
CA LYS A 607 -12.52 -19.78 -16.24
C LYS A 607 -12.17 -20.53 -14.95
N LEU A 608 -12.59 -19.97 -13.82
CA LEU A 608 -12.41 -20.52 -12.48
C LEU A 608 -13.74 -21.10 -11.99
N GLU A 609 -13.73 -22.35 -11.54
CA GLU A 609 -14.94 -23.06 -11.08
C GLU A 609 -14.67 -23.75 -9.74
N ILE A 610 -15.50 -23.45 -8.73
CA ILE A 610 -15.56 -24.17 -7.46
C ILE A 610 -16.95 -24.81 -7.35
N ALA A 611 -17.03 -26.06 -6.91
CA ALA A 611 -18.30 -26.77 -6.80
C ALA A 611 -19.33 -26.00 -5.96
N GLY A 612 -20.54 -25.81 -6.51
CA GLY A 612 -21.61 -25.07 -5.85
C GLY A 612 -21.45 -23.55 -5.84
N LYS A 613 -20.47 -22.99 -6.57
CA LYS A 613 -20.26 -21.55 -6.73
C LYS A 613 -20.44 -21.14 -8.19
N GLU A 614 -20.86 -19.90 -8.40
CA GLU A 614 -20.91 -19.30 -9.75
C GLU A 614 -19.49 -19.13 -10.29
N ALA A 615 -19.25 -19.57 -11.53
CA ALA A 615 -17.94 -19.47 -12.17
C ALA A 615 -17.58 -18.03 -12.53
N ILE A 616 -16.30 -17.69 -12.47
CA ILE A 616 -15.79 -16.36 -12.86
C ILE A 616 -14.65 -16.51 -13.87
N GLU A 617 -14.45 -15.48 -14.69
CA GLU A 617 -13.33 -15.40 -15.63
C GLU A 617 -12.38 -14.28 -15.24
N LEU A 618 -11.09 -14.61 -15.14
CA LEU A 618 -10.02 -13.70 -14.75
C LEU A 618 -8.75 -13.94 -15.59
N PRO A 619 -7.91 -12.91 -15.77
CA PRO A 619 -6.61 -13.08 -16.39
C PRO A 619 -5.64 -13.79 -15.43
N VAL A 620 -4.72 -14.57 -15.99
CA VAL A 620 -3.65 -15.25 -15.25
C VAL A 620 -2.51 -14.28 -14.96
N LEU A 621 -2.06 -14.28 -13.70
CA LEU A 621 -0.81 -13.68 -13.27
C LEU A 621 0.12 -14.76 -12.72
N ILE A 622 1.31 -14.91 -13.31
CA ILE A 622 2.30 -15.85 -12.83
C ILE A 622 3.10 -15.18 -11.70
N GLN A 623 2.97 -15.70 -10.49
CA GLN A 623 3.51 -15.11 -9.27
C GLN A 623 4.61 -16.00 -8.67
N PRO A 624 5.90 -15.63 -8.77
CA PRO A 624 6.97 -16.28 -8.03
C PRO A 624 6.69 -16.27 -6.51
N GLY A 625 7.01 -17.37 -5.83
CA GLY A 625 6.73 -17.56 -4.41
C GLY A 625 5.33 -18.05 -4.04
N GLN A 626 4.38 -18.06 -4.98
CA GLN A 626 3.07 -18.70 -4.79
C GLN A 626 3.26 -20.21 -4.56
N THR A 627 2.56 -20.80 -3.58
CA THR A 627 2.60 -22.25 -3.37
C THR A 627 2.09 -23.00 -4.61
N ASN A 628 2.77 -24.08 -4.98
CA ASN A 628 2.39 -24.90 -6.12
C ASN A 628 1.00 -25.54 -5.93
N ASP A 629 0.29 -25.73 -7.05
CA ASP A 629 -1.09 -26.20 -7.11
C ASP A 629 -2.08 -25.33 -6.31
N THR A 630 -1.89 -24.01 -6.30
CA THR A 630 -2.85 -23.07 -5.70
C THR A 630 -3.22 -21.97 -6.67
N VAL A 631 -4.45 -21.45 -6.53
CA VAL A 631 -4.95 -20.27 -7.25
C VAL A 631 -5.36 -19.24 -6.23
N SER A 632 -4.68 -18.10 -6.23
CA SER A 632 -5.04 -16.96 -5.38
C SER A 632 -5.79 -15.89 -6.16
N VAL A 633 -6.83 -15.31 -5.53
CA VAL A 633 -7.59 -14.20 -6.12
C VAL A 633 -7.86 -13.13 -5.06
N ALA A 634 -7.58 -11.88 -5.41
CA ALA A 634 -7.81 -10.76 -4.51
C ALA A 634 -9.31 -10.42 -4.35
N ILE A 635 -9.76 -10.20 -3.12
CA ILE A 635 -11.05 -9.55 -2.82
C ILE A 635 -10.95 -8.03 -3.00
N GLY A 636 -12.09 -7.33 -2.89
CA GLY A 636 -12.13 -5.86 -3.00
C GLY A 636 -12.36 -5.31 -4.41
N TYR A 637 -12.61 -6.18 -5.39
CA TYR A 637 -12.90 -5.83 -6.78
C TYR A 637 -14.25 -6.37 -7.25
N GLY A 638 -14.66 -6.01 -8.48
CA GLY A 638 -15.92 -6.46 -9.08
C GLY A 638 -17.16 -5.78 -8.50
N ARG A 639 -16.99 -4.53 -8.03
CA ARG A 639 -18.12 -3.69 -7.64
C ARG A 639 -18.93 -3.27 -8.87
N SER A 640 -20.22 -3.05 -8.66
CA SER A 640 -21.19 -2.70 -9.71
C SER A 640 -21.91 -1.37 -9.44
N LYS A 641 -21.77 -0.84 -8.22
CA LYS A 641 -22.39 0.39 -7.74
C LYS A 641 -21.41 1.22 -6.89
N ALA A 642 -20.14 1.25 -7.28
CA ALA A 642 -19.10 1.99 -6.56
C ALA A 642 -18.79 3.34 -7.19
N GLY A 643 -18.78 3.39 -8.53
CA GLY A 643 -18.43 4.57 -9.31
C GLY A 643 -17.48 4.28 -10.47
N LYS A 644 -17.17 5.32 -11.25
CA LYS A 644 -16.41 5.23 -12.52
C LYS A 644 -15.04 4.56 -12.43
N ALA A 645 -14.36 4.62 -11.29
CA ALA A 645 -13.03 4.02 -11.13
C ALA A 645 -13.09 2.53 -10.75
N ALA A 646 -14.23 2.02 -10.29
CA ALA A 646 -14.39 0.66 -9.77
C ALA A 646 -15.40 -0.20 -10.53
N ASP A 647 -16.43 0.41 -11.11
CA ASP A 647 -17.50 -0.32 -11.80
C ASP A 647 -16.95 -1.11 -12.98
N GLY A 648 -17.18 -2.43 -12.97
CA GLY A 648 -16.71 -3.33 -14.02
C GLY A 648 -15.21 -3.62 -13.99
N VAL A 649 -14.52 -3.24 -12.92
CA VAL A 649 -13.10 -3.53 -12.71
C VAL A 649 -12.97 -4.79 -11.85
N GLY A 650 -12.41 -5.86 -12.42
CA GLY A 650 -12.26 -7.17 -11.78
C GLY A 650 -13.55 -7.94 -11.56
N LYS A 651 -13.46 -8.97 -10.72
CA LYS A 651 -14.56 -9.87 -10.33
C LYS A 651 -14.69 -9.94 -8.82
N ASN A 652 -15.94 -9.99 -8.34
CA ASN A 652 -16.21 -10.15 -6.92
C ASN A 652 -15.99 -11.61 -6.50
N VAL A 653 -15.16 -11.82 -5.47
CA VAL A 653 -14.81 -13.15 -4.94
C VAL A 653 -15.24 -13.33 -3.48
N PHE A 654 -15.89 -12.35 -2.86
CA PHE A 654 -16.51 -12.52 -1.53
C PHE A 654 -17.45 -13.73 -1.42
N PRO A 655 -18.25 -14.10 -2.45
CA PRO A 655 -19.05 -15.34 -2.44
C PRO A 655 -18.25 -16.63 -2.20
N TRP A 656 -16.93 -16.60 -2.43
CA TRP A 656 -16.01 -17.73 -2.28
C TRP A 656 -15.14 -17.63 -1.02
N ILE A 657 -15.29 -16.59 -0.18
CA ILE A 657 -14.35 -16.33 0.93
C ILE A 657 -14.26 -17.46 1.97
N LYS A 658 -15.33 -18.26 2.14
CA LYS A 658 -15.37 -19.45 3.00
C LYS A 658 -14.87 -20.74 2.31
N SER A 659 -14.39 -20.66 1.06
CA SER A 659 -13.93 -21.80 0.25
C SER A 659 -12.40 -21.95 0.23
N VAL A 660 -11.71 -21.45 1.25
CA VAL A 660 -10.25 -21.61 1.42
C VAL A 660 -9.88 -23.10 1.41
N GLY A 661 -8.95 -23.50 0.54
CA GLY A 661 -8.54 -24.89 0.37
C GLY A 661 -9.52 -25.77 -0.39
N ALA A 662 -10.62 -25.22 -0.91
CA ALA A 662 -11.50 -25.97 -1.80
C ALA A 662 -10.82 -26.26 -3.15
N GLU A 663 -11.18 -27.38 -3.76
CA GLU A 663 -10.75 -27.71 -5.11
C GLU A 663 -11.29 -26.68 -6.11
N ILE A 664 -10.40 -26.15 -6.94
CA ILE A 664 -10.73 -25.20 -8.00
C ILE A 664 -10.31 -25.75 -9.36
N LYS A 665 -11.24 -25.75 -10.30
CA LYS A 665 -10.96 -26.08 -11.69
C LYS A 665 -10.61 -24.81 -12.45
N VAL A 666 -9.49 -24.87 -13.19
CA VAL A 666 -9.01 -23.78 -14.05
C VAL A 666 -9.06 -24.25 -15.49
N THR A 667 -9.86 -23.59 -16.31
CA THR A 667 -10.02 -23.93 -17.73
C THR A 667 -9.60 -22.75 -18.60
N PRO A 668 -8.58 -22.87 -19.48
CA PRO A 668 -8.24 -21.83 -20.44
C PRO A 668 -9.42 -21.52 -21.36
N THR A 669 -9.73 -20.24 -21.56
CA THR A 669 -10.80 -19.81 -22.47
C THR A 669 -10.37 -19.76 -23.94
N GLY A 670 -9.05 -19.82 -24.20
CA GLY A 670 -8.45 -19.58 -25.51
C GLY A 670 -8.32 -18.09 -25.88
N SER A 671 -8.71 -17.17 -24.99
CA SER A 671 -8.61 -15.72 -25.21
C SER A 671 -7.53 -15.08 -24.34
N GLN A 672 -6.99 -13.95 -24.81
CA GLN A 672 -6.07 -13.10 -24.07
C GLN A 672 -6.81 -11.93 -23.45
N TYR A 673 -6.32 -11.44 -22.31
CA TYR A 673 -6.89 -10.24 -21.73
C TYR A 673 -6.62 -9.03 -22.63
N LYS A 674 -7.67 -8.40 -23.14
CA LYS A 674 -7.62 -7.38 -24.23
C LYS A 674 -6.51 -6.33 -24.10
N TRP A 675 -6.22 -5.89 -22.88
CA TRP A 675 -5.18 -4.90 -22.60
C TRP A 675 -4.01 -5.45 -21.76
N GLY A 676 -4.08 -6.71 -21.33
CA GLY A 676 -3.18 -7.25 -20.32
C GLY A 676 -3.40 -6.66 -18.92
N ILE A 677 -2.76 -7.29 -17.94
CA ILE A 677 -2.74 -6.82 -16.56
C ILE A 677 -1.82 -5.59 -16.50
N GLY A 678 -2.32 -4.47 -15.97
CA GLY A 678 -1.50 -3.27 -15.79
C GLY A 678 -0.45 -3.49 -14.71
N GLN A 679 0.80 -3.74 -15.08
CA GLN A 679 1.91 -3.87 -14.14
C GLN A 679 2.89 -2.70 -14.29
N THR A 680 3.39 -2.15 -13.18
CA THR A 680 4.42 -1.09 -13.22
C THR A 680 5.83 -1.63 -13.40
N GLN A 681 6.05 -2.91 -13.09
CA GLN A 681 7.31 -3.63 -13.25
C GLN A 681 7.01 -5.04 -13.77
N THR A 682 7.74 -5.47 -14.80
CA THR A 682 7.63 -6.84 -15.35
C THR A 682 8.90 -7.67 -15.23
N HIS A 683 10.06 -7.02 -15.17
CA HIS A 683 11.31 -7.73 -14.92
C HIS A 683 11.43 -8.07 -13.44
N ASN A 684 11.77 -9.31 -13.13
CA ASN A 684 11.59 -9.86 -11.77
C ASN A 684 12.87 -9.88 -10.94
N THR A 685 14.02 -10.17 -11.54
CA THR A 685 15.29 -10.37 -10.84
C THR A 685 16.21 -9.16 -11.00
N VAL A 686 17.34 -9.15 -10.28
CA VAL A 686 18.35 -8.07 -10.35
C VAL A 686 19.50 -8.37 -11.31
N MET A 687 19.53 -9.56 -11.93
CA MET A 687 20.50 -9.93 -12.97
C MET A 687 21.97 -9.75 -12.57
N ALA A 688 22.34 -10.22 -11.37
CA ALA A 688 23.69 -10.11 -10.80
C ALA A 688 24.27 -8.66 -10.77
N ARG A 689 23.42 -7.63 -10.78
CA ARG A 689 23.85 -6.22 -10.72
C ARG A 689 24.17 -5.80 -9.29
N GLU A 690 25.40 -6.07 -8.86
CA GLU A 690 25.92 -5.76 -7.51
C GLU A 690 25.84 -4.25 -7.16
N SER A 691 25.89 -3.37 -8.16
CA SER A 691 25.76 -1.92 -7.98
C SER A 691 24.32 -1.43 -7.78
N VAL A 692 23.32 -2.29 -7.97
CA VAL A 692 21.89 -1.98 -7.80
C VAL A 692 21.41 -2.41 -6.41
N LEU A 693 21.66 -3.67 -6.05
CA LEU A 693 21.21 -4.26 -4.80
C LEU A 693 22.38 -4.91 -4.08
N GLN A 694 22.63 -4.47 -2.85
CA GLN A 694 23.66 -5.00 -1.98
C GLN A 694 23.01 -5.65 -0.76
N GLU A 695 23.37 -6.91 -0.52
CA GLU A 695 22.82 -7.71 0.58
C GLU A 695 23.93 -8.56 1.25
N THR A 696 23.77 -8.82 2.54
CA THR A 696 24.55 -9.82 3.28
C THR A 696 23.71 -10.43 4.41
N ILE A 697 24.30 -11.36 5.16
CA ILE A 697 23.70 -11.93 6.37
C ILE A 697 24.25 -11.30 7.65
N LEU A 698 23.47 -11.40 8.72
CA LEU A 698 23.76 -10.79 10.01
C LEU A 698 25.10 -11.25 10.61
N ALA A 699 25.44 -12.54 10.49
CA ALA A 699 26.70 -13.08 11.01
C ALA A 699 27.91 -12.37 10.38
N LYS A 700 27.95 -12.26 9.05
CA LYS A 700 29.01 -11.54 8.32
C LYS A 700 29.04 -10.05 8.66
N TYR A 701 27.89 -9.41 8.82
CA TYR A 701 27.80 -8.01 9.23
C TYR A 701 28.34 -7.76 10.66
N GLN A 702 28.10 -8.70 11.57
CA GLN A 702 28.59 -8.60 12.96
C GLN A 702 30.12 -8.62 13.01
N GLU A 703 30.75 -9.42 12.14
CA GLU A 703 32.20 -9.50 11.95
C GLU A 703 32.77 -8.27 11.21
N ASN A 704 32.15 -7.91 10.09
CA ASN A 704 32.55 -6.77 9.26
C ASN A 704 31.33 -5.91 8.88
N VAL A 705 31.30 -4.67 9.36
CA VAL A 705 30.19 -3.73 9.10
C VAL A 705 30.03 -3.33 7.62
N GLN A 706 31.04 -3.61 6.79
CA GLN A 706 31.02 -3.40 5.33
C GLN A 706 30.67 -4.68 4.55
N ALA A 707 30.32 -5.79 5.21
CA ALA A 707 29.99 -7.03 4.53
C ALA A 707 28.86 -6.84 3.50
N GLY A 708 29.04 -7.40 2.30
CA GLY A 708 28.10 -7.26 1.18
C GLY A 708 28.19 -5.94 0.41
N ARG A 709 29.12 -5.04 0.77
CA ARG A 709 29.34 -3.82 -0.02
C ARG A 709 30.09 -4.11 -1.31
N PHE A 710 29.54 -3.60 -2.41
CA PHE A 710 30.23 -3.51 -3.69
C PHE A 710 30.76 -2.09 -3.86
N ILE A 711 32.08 -1.96 -4.05
CA ILE A 711 32.78 -0.68 -4.26
C ILE A 711 33.51 -0.78 -5.60
N PRO A 712 33.01 -0.16 -6.68
CA PRO A 712 33.62 -0.27 -7.99
C PRO A 712 34.97 0.46 -8.05
N LYS A 713 36.01 -0.25 -8.48
CA LYS A 713 37.38 0.28 -8.66
C LYS A 713 37.71 0.46 -10.14
N ILE A 714 38.41 1.53 -10.47
CA ILE A 714 38.93 1.82 -11.81
C ILE A 714 40.46 1.82 -11.77
N GLN A 715 41.09 1.11 -12.70
CA GLN A 715 42.54 1.09 -12.83
C GLN A 715 43.04 2.38 -13.48
N THR A 716 43.99 3.05 -12.82
CA THR A 716 44.63 4.27 -13.31
C THR A 716 46.15 4.10 -13.34
N SER A 717 46.88 5.05 -13.93
CA SER A 717 48.34 5.06 -13.90
C SER A 717 48.93 5.19 -12.48
N GLU A 718 48.12 5.63 -11.50
CA GLU A 718 48.48 5.76 -10.09
C GLU A 718 47.96 4.59 -9.24
N GLY A 719 47.44 3.54 -9.88
CA GLY A 719 46.82 2.37 -9.23
C GLY A 719 45.28 2.39 -9.27
N ALA A 720 44.67 1.43 -8.57
CA ALA A 720 43.21 1.31 -8.50
C ALA A 720 42.62 2.40 -7.59
N LYS A 721 41.68 3.18 -8.13
CA LYS A 721 40.93 4.21 -7.39
C LYS A 721 39.44 3.89 -7.36
N ASP A 722 38.72 4.46 -6.39
CA ASP A 722 37.26 4.39 -6.40
C ASP A 722 36.69 5.09 -7.62
N ALA A 723 35.64 4.52 -8.21
CA ALA A 723 35.03 5.11 -9.41
C ALA A 723 34.56 6.55 -9.18
N THR A 724 34.14 6.87 -7.95
CA THR A 724 33.70 8.21 -7.55
C THR A 724 34.82 9.23 -7.40
N ASP A 725 36.07 8.79 -7.21
CA ASP A 725 37.23 9.67 -7.06
C ASP A 725 37.73 10.22 -8.41
N ILE A 726 37.30 9.61 -9.52
CA ILE A 726 37.74 9.97 -10.86
C ILE A 726 36.71 10.89 -11.52
N THR A 727 37.01 12.19 -11.57
CA THR A 727 36.17 13.20 -12.23
C THR A 727 36.99 14.17 -13.06
N LEU A 728 36.46 14.54 -14.24
CA LEU A 728 36.99 15.64 -15.05
C LEU A 728 36.44 17.01 -14.60
N TRP A 729 35.45 17.02 -13.72
CA TRP A 729 34.75 18.21 -13.25
C TRP A 729 35.26 18.66 -11.89
N ASN A 730 35.37 19.96 -11.67
CA ASN A 730 35.79 20.57 -10.39
C ASN A 730 34.74 20.49 -9.27
N GLY A 731 33.61 19.80 -9.51
CA GLY A 731 32.47 19.74 -8.59
C GLY A 731 31.71 21.07 -8.45
N HIS A 732 30.65 21.05 -7.65
CA HIS A 732 29.86 22.24 -7.31
C HIS A 732 29.79 22.39 -5.78
N GLU A 733 30.15 23.57 -5.29
CA GLU A 733 30.04 23.89 -3.86
C GLU A 733 28.57 24.11 -3.47
N LYS A 734 28.07 23.33 -2.51
CA LYS A 734 26.71 23.47 -1.97
C LYS A 734 26.72 24.39 -0.76
N LYS A 735 26.48 25.68 -1.02
CA LYS A 735 26.54 26.71 0.03
C LYS A 735 25.29 26.67 0.90
N ASN A 736 25.49 26.78 2.21
CA ASN A 736 24.46 26.73 3.27
C ASN A 736 23.85 25.35 3.52
N HIS A 737 23.13 24.79 2.55
CA HIS A 737 22.37 23.54 2.71
C HIS A 737 22.76 22.51 1.65
N SER A 738 22.70 21.23 2.01
CA SER A 738 22.86 20.09 1.09
C SER A 738 21.80 19.05 1.39
N TRP A 739 20.67 19.11 0.67
CA TRP A 739 19.54 18.20 0.90
C TRP A 739 19.83 16.80 0.40
N GLY A 740 19.64 15.80 1.27
CA GLY A 740 19.86 14.40 0.94
C GLY A 740 18.83 13.48 1.59
N MET A 741 18.95 12.20 1.27
CA MET A 741 18.08 11.16 1.81
C MET A 741 18.87 9.90 2.13
N VAL A 742 18.55 9.24 3.24
CA VAL A 742 19.00 7.87 3.53
C VAL A 742 17.82 6.92 3.47
N ILE A 743 18.02 5.77 2.84
CA ILE A 743 17.02 4.71 2.73
C ILE A 743 17.56 3.41 3.33
N ASP A 744 17.05 3.01 4.50
CA ASP A 744 17.41 1.72 5.12
C ASP A 744 16.58 0.58 4.53
N LEU A 745 17.22 -0.25 3.70
CA LEU A 745 16.57 -1.39 3.05
C LEU A 745 16.15 -2.48 4.05
N ASN A 746 16.70 -2.49 5.27
CA ASN A 746 16.24 -3.41 6.33
C ASN A 746 14.82 -3.09 6.79
N LEU A 747 14.50 -1.79 6.85
CA LEU A 747 13.25 -1.28 7.39
C LEU A 747 12.19 -1.08 6.30
N CYS A 748 12.58 -1.06 5.02
CA CYS A 748 11.64 -0.95 3.91
C CYS A 748 10.88 -2.26 3.72
N THR A 749 9.61 -2.28 4.13
CA THR A 749 8.73 -3.44 3.96
C THR A 749 8.08 -3.52 2.59
N GLY A 750 8.09 -2.44 1.81
CA GLY A 750 7.40 -2.35 0.53
C GLY A 750 5.93 -1.90 0.60
N CYS A 751 5.44 -1.42 1.75
CA CYS A 751 4.03 -1.02 1.96
C CYS A 751 3.47 0.00 0.96
N GLY A 752 4.33 0.80 0.33
CA GLY A 752 3.97 1.72 -0.75
C GLY A 752 3.24 3.00 -0.30
N SER A 753 3.09 3.24 1.00
CA SER A 753 2.51 4.48 1.54
C SER A 753 3.19 5.75 0.99
N CYS A 754 4.52 5.70 0.84
CA CYS A 754 5.31 6.78 0.24
C CYS A 754 4.95 7.10 -1.23
N VAL A 755 4.40 6.16 -1.99
CA VAL A 755 3.96 6.37 -3.38
C VAL A 755 2.70 7.24 -3.41
N VAL A 756 1.66 6.84 -2.66
CA VAL A 756 0.40 7.60 -2.59
C VAL A 756 0.59 8.93 -1.87
N SER A 757 1.41 8.97 -0.82
CA SER A 757 1.77 10.24 -0.15
C SER A 757 2.43 11.22 -1.13
N CYS A 758 3.36 10.75 -1.98
CA CYS A 758 3.99 11.57 -3.01
C CYS A 758 2.99 12.03 -4.07
N GLN A 759 2.06 11.15 -4.48
CA GLN A 759 1.01 11.46 -5.44
C GLN A 759 0.05 12.55 -4.94
N ALA A 760 -0.42 12.44 -3.70
CA ALA A 760 -1.29 13.41 -3.05
C ALA A 760 -0.59 14.78 -2.85
N GLU A 761 0.66 14.78 -2.37
CA GLU A 761 1.40 16.01 -2.11
C GLU A 761 1.76 16.77 -3.40
N ASN A 762 2.13 16.04 -4.46
CA ASN A 762 2.75 16.62 -5.64
C ASN A 762 1.82 16.62 -6.86
N ASN A 763 0.51 16.54 -6.69
CA ASN A 763 -0.46 16.63 -7.78
C ASN A 763 -0.15 15.66 -8.94
N VAL A 764 0.24 14.42 -8.63
CA VAL A 764 0.60 13.44 -9.67
C VAL A 764 -0.68 12.83 -10.26
N PRO A 765 -0.89 12.89 -11.59
CA PRO A 765 -2.16 12.48 -12.20
C PRO A 765 -2.34 10.96 -12.19
N VAL A 766 -3.60 10.53 -12.30
CA VAL A 766 -3.96 9.13 -12.57
C VAL A 766 -4.09 8.93 -14.08
N VAL A 767 -3.50 7.87 -14.62
CA VAL A 767 -3.42 7.62 -16.07
C VAL A 767 -4.32 6.48 -16.56
N GLY A 768 -4.70 5.57 -15.67
CA GLY A 768 -5.59 4.45 -16.03
C GLY A 768 -4.87 3.22 -16.59
N ARG A 769 -5.52 2.06 -16.48
CA ARG A 769 -4.93 0.73 -16.80
C ARG A 769 -4.21 0.68 -18.14
N LYS A 770 -4.85 1.18 -19.20
CA LYS A 770 -4.30 1.13 -20.56
C LYS A 770 -2.95 1.86 -20.65
N GLU A 771 -2.81 3.00 -19.99
CA GLU A 771 -1.54 3.75 -20.01
C GLU A 771 -0.48 3.12 -19.12
N VAL A 772 -0.87 2.46 -18.02
CA VAL A 772 0.06 1.65 -17.20
C VAL A 772 0.64 0.49 -18.02
N VAL A 773 -0.19 -0.25 -18.77
CA VAL A 773 0.27 -1.32 -19.67
C VAL A 773 1.30 -0.79 -20.68
N MET A 774 1.10 0.44 -21.16
CA MET A 774 1.99 1.13 -22.09
C MET A 774 3.26 1.71 -21.43
N ARG A 775 3.50 1.46 -20.12
CA ARG A 775 4.64 1.98 -19.35
C ARG A 775 4.64 3.50 -19.22
N ARG A 776 3.46 4.07 -19.00
CA ARG A 776 3.23 5.52 -18.90
C ARG A 776 2.62 5.90 -17.56
N GLU A 777 2.80 5.05 -16.54
CA GLU A 777 2.38 5.33 -15.19
C GLU A 777 3.06 6.58 -14.64
N MET A 778 2.33 7.40 -13.90
CA MET A 778 2.85 8.63 -13.32
C MET A 778 3.09 8.41 -11.83
N HIS A 779 4.28 7.92 -11.48
CA HIS A 779 4.75 7.82 -10.10
C HIS A 779 6.17 8.39 -9.97
N TRP A 780 6.36 9.35 -9.06
CA TRP A 780 7.65 10.04 -8.87
C TRP A 780 8.62 9.26 -7.97
N ILE A 781 8.05 8.43 -7.10
CA ILE A 781 8.73 7.39 -6.35
C ILE A 781 8.01 6.09 -6.70
N ARG A 782 8.78 5.06 -7.04
CA ARG A 782 8.30 3.69 -7.22
C ARG A 782 9.02 2.80 -6.23
N ILE A 783 8.42 1.71 -5.84
CA ILE A 783 9.10 0.69 -5.05
C ILE A 783 9.44 -0.45 -5.99
N ASP A 784 10.72 -0.63 -6.31
CA ASP A 784 11.18 -1.76 -7.10
C ASP A 784 11.19 -3.01 -6.20
N ARG A 785 10.82 -4.16 -6.77
CA ARG A 785 10.78 -5.45 -6.06
C ARG A 785 11.63 -6.45 -6.82
N TYR A 786 12.72 -6.89 -6.22
CA TYR A 786 13.60 -7.87 -6.82
C TYR A 786 13.41 -9.23 -6.16
N TYR A 787 13.22 -10.26 -7.00
CA TYR A 787 13.26 -11.66 -6.59
C TYR A 787 14.67 -12.21 -6.76
N SER A 788 15.08 -13.11 -5.87
CA SER A 788 16.26 -13.95 -6.11
C SER A 788 16.04 -14.83 -7.35
N SER A 789 17.09 -15.02 -8.14
CA SER A 789 17.07 -15.79 -9.37
C SER A 789 17.38 -17.28 -9.13
N VAL A 790 17.08 -18.11 -10.13
CA VAL A 790 17.67 -19.44 -10.23
C VAL A 790 19.17 -19.27 -10.44
N GLN A 791 19.98 -20.12 -9.81
CA GLN A 791 21.43 -20.08 -9.94
C GLN A 791 21.85 -20.82 -11.22
N PRO A 792 22.74 -20.21 -12.05
CA PRO A 792 23.33 -20.89 -13.19
C PRO A 792 24.06 -22.17 -12.79
N LYS A 793 24.02 -23.20 -13.65
CA LYS A 793 24.79 -24.43 -13.44
C LYS A 793 26.25 -24.23 -13.85
N GLU A 794 27.14 -24.95 -13.19
CA GLU A 794 28.56 -24.97 -13.55
C GLU A 794 28.74 -25.46 -15.00
N GLY A 795 29.47 -24.68 -15.81
CA GLY A 795 29.71 -24.96 -17.22
C GLY A 795 28.69 -24.38 -18.19
N GLU A 796 27.67 -23.64 -17.72
CA GLU A 796 26.85 -22.78 -18.58
C GLU A 796 27.73 -21.69 -19.22
N SER A 797 27.46 -21.36 -20.49
CA SER A 797 28.10 -20.19 -21.12
C SER A 797 27.55 -18.90 -20.52
N VAL A 798 28.31 -17.80 -20.60
CA VAL A 798 27.87 -16.48 -20.08
C VAL A 798 26.46 -16.09 -20.56
N PHE A 799 26.09 -16.39 -21.81
CA PHE A 799 24.74 -16.09 -22.31
C PHE A 799 23.65 -16.94 -21.63
N GLN A 800 23.94 -18.22 -21.39
CA GLN A 800 23.03 -19.13 -20.68
C GLN A 800 22.92 -18.75 -19.20
N GLU A 801 24.02 -18.36 -18.58
CA GLU A 801 24.01 -17.87 -17.19
C GLU A 801 23.10 -16.64 -17.06
N LEU A 802 23.19 -15.69 -17.99
CA LEU A 802 22.31 -14.53 -18.03
C LEU A 802 20.84 -14.93 -18.23
N GLU A 803 20.53 -15.82 -19.18
CA GLU A 803 19.16 -16.33 -19.35
C GLU A 803 18.61 -17.00 -18.08
N THR A 804 19.43 -17.79 -17.38
CA THR A 804 19.06 -18.43 -16.12
C THR A 804 18.77 -17.40 -15.02
N LEU A 805 19.55 -16.32 -14.95
CA LEU A 805 19.39 -15.25 -13.95
C LEU A 805 18.09 -14.44 -14.15
N GLU A 806 17.47 -14.44 -15.33
CA GLU A 806 16.16 -13.79 -15.55
C GLU A 806 15.01 -14.53 -14.87
N ILE A 807 15.20 -15.83 -14.61
CA ILE A 807 14.19 -16.70 -14.03
C ILE A 807 14.22 -16.55 -12.52
N ALA A 808 13.11 -16.04 -11.94
CA ALA A 808 12.96 -15.98 -10.49
C ALA A 808 12.91 -17.39 -9.89
N SER A 809 13.56 -17.59 -8.74
CA SER A 809 13.47 -18.81 -7.95
C SER A 809 12.02 -19.16 -7.60
N ASP A 810 11.73 -20.46 -7.42
CA ASP A 810 10.37 -20.94 -7.12
C ASP A 810 9.85 -20.43 -5.76
N ASN A 811 10.73 -20.41 -4.75
CA ASN A 811 10.52 -19.73 -3.46
C ASN A 811 11.59 -18.62 -3.32
N PRO A 812 11.37 -17.45 -3.95
CA PRO A 812 12.40 -16.42 -4.02
C PRO A 812 12.48 -15.62 -2.72
N GLU A 813 13.67 -15.13 -2.43
CA GLU A 813 13.85 -14.01 -1.50
C GLU A 813 13.45 -12.71 -2.20
N VAL A 814 12.99 -11.75 -1.42
CA VAL A 814 12.49 -10.47 -1.94
C VAL A 814 13.26 -9.32 -1.31
N VAL A 815 13.62 -8.33 -2.12
CA VAL A 815 14.04 -7.01 -1.62
C VAL A 815 13.20 -5.91 -2.25
N PHE A 816 12.76 -4.99 -1.40
CA PHE A 816 12.09 -3.76 -1.81
C PHE A 816 13.10 -2.61 -1.79
N GLN A 817 13.15 -1.86 -2.89
CA GLN A 817 14.04 -0.72 -3.03
C GLN A 817 13.24 0.49 -3.54
N PRO A 818 12.98 1.50 -2.69
CA PRO A 818 12.39 2.74 -3.14
C PRO A 818 13.31 3.46 -4.13
N MET A 819 12.76 3.75 -5.31
CA MET A 819 13.45 4.37 -6.42
C MET A 819 12.77 5.66 -6.83
N LEU A 820 13.52 6.75 -6.75
CA LEU A 820 13.08 8.11 -7.04
C LEU A 820 14.20 8.88 -7.75
N CYS A 821 13.97 10.16 -8.07
CA CYS A 821 15.06 11.02 -8.52
C CYS A 821 16.17 11.04 -7.47
N GLN A 822 17.36 10.63 -7.86
CA GLN A 822 18.53 10.54 -7.00
C GLN A 822 19.20 11.92 -6.77
N HIS A 823 18.69 12.98 -7.40
CA HIS A 823 19.23 14.34 -7.35
C HIS A 823 20.77 14.40 -7.58
N CYS A 824 21.26 13.54 -8.47
CA CYS A 824 22.67 13.38 -8.86
C CYS A 824 23.42 14.70 -9.00
N SER A 825 24.57 14.87 -8.35
CA SER A 825 25.40 16.08 -8.50
C SER A 825 25.99 16.17 -9.92
N ASN A 826 26.40 15.03 -10.49
CA ASN A 826 26.79 14.91 -11.89
C ASN A 826 25.57 14.42 -12.70
N ALA A 827 24.51 15.25 -12.81
CA ALA A 827 23.25 14.82 -13.41
C ALA A 827 23.31 14.68 -14.95
N PRO A 828 23.29 13.45 -15.51
CA PRO A 828 23.29 13.26 -16.96
C PRO A 828 21.99 13.75 -17.61
N CYS A 829 20.91 13.84 -16.85
CA CYS A 829 19.62 14.32 -17.33
C CYS A 829 19.56 15.84 -17.54
N GLU A 830 20.52 16.61 -17.00
CA GLU A 830 20.58 18.07 -17.17
C GLU A 830 21.27 18.49 -18.46
N THR A 831 22.46 17.96 -18.71
CA THR A 831 23.32 18.33 -19.85
C THR A 831 22.67 18.06 -21.21
N VAL A 832 21.68 17.17 -21.26
CA VAL A 832 20.93 16.80 -22.46
C VAL A 832 19.66 17.62 -22.69
N CYS A 833 19.33 18.57 -21.80
CA CYS A 833 18.14 19.40 -21.96
C CYS A 833 18.44 20.64 -22.83
N PRO A 834 17.95 20.73 -24.07
CA PRO A 834 18.32 21.82 -25.00
C PRO A 834 17.77 23.19 -24.58
N VAL A 835 16.80 23.21 -23.67
CA VAL A 835 16.10 24.43 -23.22
C VAL A 835 16.37 24.76 -21.75
N LEU A 836 17.27 24.03 -21.09
CA LEU A 836 17.60 24.21 -19.67
C LEU A 836 16.36 24.16 -18.75
N ALA A 837 15.42 23.26 -19.06
CA ALA A 837 14.26 23.00 -18.19
C ALA A 837 14.63 22.21 -16.94
N THR A 838 15.85 21.69 -16.85
CA THR A 838 16.36 21.03 -15.66
C THR A 838 17.76 21.54 -15.35
N THR A 839 17.97 21.95 -14.10
CA THR A 839 19.18 22.64 -13.64
C THR A 839 19.42 22.34 -12.16
N HIS A 840 20.67 22.38 -11.72
CA HIS A 840 20.99 22.34 -10.29
C HIS A 840 20.67 23.65 -9.58
N SER A 841 20.15 23.55 -8.35
CA SER A 841 20.16 24.66 -7.40
C SER A 841 21.53 24.78 -6.72
N ASN A 842 21.76 25.94 -6.07
CA ASN A 842 22.92 26.17 -5.21
C ASN A 842 22.97 25.26 -3.95
N GLU A 843 21.90 24.50 -3.67
CA GLU A 843 21.76 23.58 -2.55
C GLU A 843 21.83 22.11 -2.99
N GLY A 844 22.22 21.86 -4.25
CA GLY A 844 22.37 20.51 -4.81
C GLY A 844 21.07 19.85 -5.27
N LEU A 845 19.94 20.57 -5.32
CA LEU A 845 18.70 20.01 -5.85
C LEU A 845 18.72 20.05 -7.37
N ASN A 846 18.56 18.90 -8.02
CA ASN A 846 18.12 18.88 -9.41
C ASN A 846 16.70 19.47 -9.53
N GLN A 847 16.54 20.65 -10.13
CA GLN A 847 15.26 21.35 -10.29
C GLN A 847 14.65 21.01 -11.65
N MET A 848 13.35 20.72 -11.68
CA MET A 848 12.59 20.53 -12.93
C MET A 848 11.62 21.70 -13.09
N THR A 849 11.89 22.55 -14.07
CA THR A 849 11.11 23.74 -14.38
C THR A 849 10.07 23.38 -15.44
N TYR A 850 8.87 23.00 -14.99
CA TYR A 850 7.82 22.41 -15.83
C TYR A 850 7.43 23.25 -17.05
N ASN A 851 7.26 24.56 -16.87
CA ASN A 851 6.88 25.51 -17.92
C ASN A 851 7.96 25.77 -18.98
N ARG A 852 9.22 25.38 -18.72
CA ARG A 852 10.31 25.48 -19.70
C ARG A 852 10.46 24.22 -20.55
N CYS A 853 9.89 23.10 -20.11
CA CYS A 853 10.01 21.82 -20.80
C CYS A 853 9.24 21.82 -22.12
N ILE A 854 9.93 21.53 -23.22
CA ILE A 854 9.33 21.39 -24.56
C ILE A 854 9.08 19.93 -24.96
N GLY A 855 9.29 18.96 -24.05
CA GLY A 855 8.93 17.57 -24.28
C GLY A 855 9.83 16.75 -25.21
N THR A 856 11.12 17.08 -25.34
CA THR A 856 12.06 16.26 -26.14
C THR A 856 12.29 14.85 -25.59
N ARG A 857 12.03 14.64 -24.29
CA ARG A 857 12.18 13.37 -23.56
C ARG A 857 13.59 12.81 -23.39
N TYR A 858 14.63 13.45 -23.95
CA TYR A 858 16.03 13.00 -23.83
C TYR A 858 16.46 12.83 -22.35
N CYS A 859 16.05 13.74 -21.47
CA CYS A 859 16.38 13.66 -20.05
C CYS A 859 15.90 12.37 -19.36
N ALA A 860 14.85 11.69 -19.87
CA ALA A 860 14.45 10.37 -19.39
C ALA A 860 15.42 9.30 -19.87
N ASN A 861 15.83 9.34 -21.14
CA ASN A 861 16.76 8.37 -21.72
C ASN A 861 18.10 8.39 -20.99
N ASN A 862 18.66 9.59 -20.77
CA ASN A 862 19.97 9.76 -20.14
C ASN A 862 19.96 9.57 -18.62
N CYS A 863 18.79 9.58 -17.98
CA CYS A 863 18.68 9.23 -16.57
C CYS A 863 18.89 7.71 -16.40
N PRO A 864 19.94 7.25 -15.69
CA PRO A 864 20.20 5.82 -15.56
C PRO A 864 19.09 5.11 -14.78
N TYR A 865 18.48 5.78 -13.81
CA TYR A 865 17.41 5.24 -12.98
C TYR A 865 16.02 5.25 -13.64
N LYS A 866 15.85 5.92 -14.79
CA LYS A 866 14.55 6.06 -15.50
C LYS A 866 13.43 6.53 -14.56
N VAL A 867 13.67 7.62 -13.82
CA VAL A 867 12.75 8.21 -12.81
C VAL A 867 12.14 9.54 -13.26
N ARG A 868 12.39 9.96 -14.50
CA ARG A 868 11.66 11.03 -15.16
C ARG A 868 10.37 10.45 -15.73
N ARG A 869 9.23 11.12 -15.52
CA ARG A 869 7.91 10.69 -15.99
C ARG A 869 7.34 11.73 -16.93
N PHE A 870 6.78 11.29 -18.06
CA PHE A 870 6.35 12.19 -19.13
C PHE A 870 4.84 12.29 -19.18
N ASN A 871 4.32 13.51 -19.24
CA ASN A 871 2.89 13.72 -19.50
C ASN A 871 2.56 13.48 -20.97
N TRP A 872 2.21 12.24 -21.31
CA TRP A 872 1.85 11.85 -22.68
C TRP A 872 0.59 12.54 -23.18
N PHE A 873 -0.38 12.67 -22.28
CA PHE A 873 -1.66 13.33 -22.53
C PHE A 873 -1.84 14.49 -21.59
N LYS A 874 -2.90 15.25 -21.82
CA LYS A 874 -3.40 16.19 -20.83
C LYS A 874 -4.29 15.36 -19.89
N TYR A 875 -3.85 15.16 -18.66
CA TYR A 875 -4.58 14.34 -17.68
C TYR A 875 -5.65 15.13 -16.90
N PHE A 876 -5.76 16.43 -17.14
CA PHE A 876 -6.78 17.33 -16.59
C PHE A 876 -7.55 18.04 -17.71
N ASP A 877 -8.77 18.48 -17.41
CA ASP A 877 -9.85 18.82 -18.36
C ASP A 877 -9.83 17.98 -19.66
N GLU A 878 -9.92 16.65 -19.54
CA GLU A 878 -9.95 15.66 -20.62
C GLU A 878 -10.82 14.46 -20.24
N ASP A 879 -11.88 14.20 -21.01
CA ASP A 879 -12.90 13.18 -20.72
C ASP A 879 -12.35 11.74 -20.77
N ARG A 880 -11.27 11.53 -21.51
CA ARG A 880 -10.60 10.23 -21.60
C ARG A 880 -10.05 9.74 -20.25
N PHE A 881 -9.80 10.64 -19.31
CA PHE A 881 -9.28 10.32 -17.98
C PHE A 881 -10.27 10.77 -16.91
N PRO A 882 -11.48 10.19 -16.79
CA PRO A 882 -12.62 10.76 -16.05
C PRO A 882 -12.50 10.61 -14.52
N TYR A 883 -11.32 10.88 -13.96
CA TYR A 883 -10.98 10.82 -12.55
C TYR A 883 -11.04 12.22 -11.90
N HIS A 884 -10.38 12.38 -10.76
CA HIS A 884 -10.49 13.57 -9.90
C HIS A 884 -10.05 14.91 -10.54
N TYR A 885 -9.13 14.89 -11.52
CA TYR A 885 -8.72 16.11 -12.24
C TYR A 885 -9.79 16.67 -13.17
N ASN A 886 -10.80 15.87 -13.52
CA ASN A 886 -11.74 16.17 -14.60
C ASN A 886 -13.15 16.46 -14.11
N ASN A 887 -13.29 16.84 -12.84
CA ASN A 887 -14.52 17.34 -12.28
C ASN A 887 -14.25 18.40 -11.20
N ASP A 888 -15.21 19.28 -10.96
CA ASP A 888 -15.00 20.45 -10.10
C ASP A 888 -14.75 20.08 -8.63
N LEU A 889 -15.42 19.03 -8.14
CA LEU A 889 -15.27 18.56 -6.77
C LEU A 889 -13.88 17.97 -6.52
N GLY A 890 -13.45 17.05 -7.39
CA GLY A 890 -12.17 16.35 -7.29
C GLY A 890 -10.95 17.28 -7.40
N LYS A 891 -11.09 18.45 -8.03
CA LYS A 891 -10.05 19.49 -8.07
C LYS A 891 -9.75 20.12 -6.71
N MET A 892 -10.61 19.95 -5.70
CA MET A 892 -10.39 20.51 -4.36
C MET A 892 -9.19 19.89 -3.63
N VAL A 893 -8.81 18.64 -3.97
CA VAL A 893 -7.65 17.95 -3.37
C VAL A 893 -6.30 18.49 -3.84
N ILE A 894 -6.28 19.23 -4.96
CA ILE A 894 -5.05 19.68 -5.61
C ILE A 894 -4.29 20.63 -4.69
N ASN A 895 -3.03 20.33 -4.43
CA ASN A 895 -2.14 21.17 -3.64
C ASN A 895 -1.81 22.46 -4.41
N PRO A 896 -2.21 23.66 -3.92
CA PRO A 896 -1.99 24.92 -4.63
C PRO A 896 -0.51 25.34 -4.68
N GLU A 897 0.36 24.71 -3.89
CA GLU A 897 1.79 25.01 -3.83
C GLU A 897 2.60 24.28 -4.92
N VAL A 898 1.97 23.33 -5.63
CA VAL A 898 2.61 22.53 -6.67
C VAL A 898 1.91 22.74 -8.01
N THR A 899 2.67 23.05 -9.05
CA THR A 899 2.14 23.19 -10.40
C THR A 899 1.41 21.92 -10.85
N VAL A 900 0.20 22.05 -11.40
CA VAL A 900 -0.45 20.99 -12.17
C VAL A 900 0.14 21.00 -13.57
N ARG A 901 0.72 19.88 -14.02
CA ARG A 901 1.49 19.84 -15.27
C ARG A 901 0.57 19.59 -16.46
N SER A 902 0.91 20.24 -17.58
CA SER A 902 0.24 20.04 -18.87
C SER A 902 0.87 18.89 -19.66
N ARG A 903 0.26 18.60 -20.81
CA ARG A 903 0.79 17.64 -21.79
C ARG A 903 2.18 18.07 -22.27
N GLY A 904 3.04 17.09 -22.55
CA GLY A 904 4.34 17.33 -23.17
C GLY A 904 5.44 17.72 -22.19
N VAL A 905 5.18 17.63 -20.89
CA VAL A 905 6.11 18.07 -19.84
C VAL A 905 6.65 16.87 -19.05
N MET A 906 7.94 16.91 -18.75
CA MET A 906 8.59 15.95 -17.85
C MET A 906 8.37 16.30 -16.38
N GLU A 907 8.28 15.26 -15.57
CA GLU A 907 8.16 15.31 -14.13
C GLU A 907 9.21 14.41 -13.48
N LYS A 908 9.44 14.64 -12.19
CA LYS A 908 10.28 13.81 -11.33
C LYS A 908 10.05 14.18 -9.88
N CYS A 909 10.50 13.31 -8.97
CA CYS A 909 10.66 13.70 -7.57
C CYS A 909 11.49 14.99 -7.46
N SER A 910 11.00 15.94 -6.68
CA SER A 910 11.60 17.26 -6.46
C SER A 910 12.20 17.41 -5.07
N PHE A 911 12.26 16.32 -4.27
CA PHE A 911 12.43 16.38 -2.81
C PHE A 911 11.40 17.30 -2.14
N CYS A 912 10.15 17.29 -2.64
CA CYS A 912 9.06 18.14 -2.17
C CYS A 912 9.53 19.58 -1.98
N VAL A 913 10.12 20.17 -3.03
CA VAL A 913 10.74 21.51 -2.99
C VAL A 913 9.82 22.58 -2.40
N GLN A 914 8.51 22.45 -2.58
CA GLN A 914 7.50 23.32 -1.97
C GLN A 914 7.58 23.34 -0.43
N ARG A 915 7.83 22.18 0.20
CA ARG A 915 8.01 22.06 1.65
C ARG A 915 9.35 22.64 2.10
N ILE A 916 10.42 22.35 1.36
CA ILE A 916 11.75 22.93 1.61
C ILE A 916 11.67 24.46 1.61
N GLN A 917 11.06 25.05 0.58
CA GLN A 917 10.94 26.50 0.45
C GLN A 917 10.03 27.11 1.52
N ALA A 918 8.92 26.46 1.87
CA ALA A 918 8.03 26.92 2.93
C ALA A 918 8.73 26.98 4.29
N THR A 919 9.44 25.91 4.69
CA THR A 919 10.18 25.89 5.97
C THR A 919 11.31 26.90 5.98
N LYS A 920 12.08 27.02 4.90
CA LYS A 920 13.14 28.04 4.80
C LYS A 920 12.59 29.46 4.89
N LEU A 921 11.41 29.71 4.29
CA LEU A 921 10.74 31.00 4.37
C LEU A 921 10.31 31.32 5.81
N ALA A 922 9.73 30.34 6.52
CA ALA A 922 9.36 30.47 7.93
C ALA A 922 10.58 30.79 8.81
N ALA A 923 11.63 29.96 8.72
CA ALA A 923 12.87 30.17 9.45
C ALA A 923 13.50 31.55 9.17
N LYS A 924 13.49 32.00 7.91
CA LYS A 924 13.98 33.33 7.53
C LYS A 924 13.16 34.46 8.14
N LYS A 925 11.82 34.34 8.17
CA LYS A 925 10.93 35.32 8.84
C LYS A 925 11.21 35.39 10.34
N GLU A 926 11.48 34.25 10.96
CA GLU A 926 11.85 34.10 12.37
C GLU A 926 13.32 34.44 12.66
N ARG A 927 14.10 34.84 11.63
CA ARG A 927 15.53 35.17 11.72
C ARG A 927 16.39 34.06 12.33
N ARG A 928 16.04 32.81 12.04
CA ARG A 928 16.80 31.62 12.44
C ARG A 928 17.14 30.74 11.23
N ARG A 929 18.03 29.78 11.44
CA ARG A 929 18.19 28.66 10.50
C ARG A 929 17.05 27.64 10.69
N PRO A 930 16.71 26.87 9.65
CA PRO A 930 15.87 25.68 9.84
C PRO A 930 16.48 24.77 10.91
N TYR A 931 15.65 24.20 11.78
CA TYR A 931 16.11 23.21 12.74
C TYR A 931 16.46 21.89 12.03
N ALA A 932 17.26 21.07 12.69
CA ALA A 932 17.90 19.89 12.12
C ALA A 932 16.99 18.95 11.33
N ASN A 933 15.77 18.70 11.83
CA ASN A 933 14.80 17.79 11.21
C ASN A 933 13.45 18.48 10.91
N GLU A 934 13.45 19.81 10.76
CA GLU A 934 12.22 20.60 10.55
C GLU A 934 11.60 20.39 9.16
N VAL A 935 12.43 20.11 8.15
CA VAL A 935 11.96 19.85 6.79
C VAL A 935 11.64 18.37 6.63
N GLN A 936 10.35 18.05 6.50
CA GLN A 936 9.87 16.69 6.27
C GLN A 936 9.21 16.57 4.89
N VAL A 937 9.82 15.80 4.00
CA VAL A 937 9.25 15.48 2.68
C VAL A 937 8.16 14.42 2.82
N ALA A 938 7.17 14.44 1.93
CA ALA A 938 5.98 13.60 2.05
C ALA A 938 6.27 12.09 2.15
N CYS A 939 7.26 11.58 1.41
CA CYS A 939 7.63 10.15 1.45
C CYS A 939 8.32 9.74 2.76
N SER A 940 9.13 10.63 3.37
CA SER A 940 9.80 10.38 4.64
C SER A 940 8.81 10.43 5.80
N GLN A 941 7.97 11.47 5.84
CA GLN A 941 6.94 11.62 6.86
C GLN A 941 5.90 10.48 6.86
N SER A 942 5.55 9.95 5.67
CA SER A 942 4.62 8.82 5.54
C SER A 942 5.18 7.45 5.90
N CYS A 943 6.51 7.33 6.04
CA CYS A 943 7.16 6.02 6.18
C CYS A 943 7.03 5.50 7.63
N SER A 944 6.04 4.63 7.88
CA SER A 944 5.75 4.09 9.23
C SER A 944 6.93 3.38 9.90
N THR A 945 7.80 2.73 9.13
CA THR A 945 8.98 2.02 9.65
C THR A 945 10.21 2.92 9.85
N GLY A 946 10.16 4.19 9.42
CA GLY A 946 11.32 5.09 9.42
C GLY A 946 12.41 4.68 8.44
N ALA A 947 12.07 3.93 7.38
CA ALA A 947 13.04 3.51 6.38
C ALA A 947 13.58 4.67 5.52
N ILE A 948 12.80 5.73 5.32
CA ILE A 948 13.18 6.89 4.50
C ILE A 948 13.41 8.09 5.43
N ILE A 949 14.64 8.59 5.47
CA ILE A 949 15.05 9.72 6.30
C ILE A 949 15.56 10.82 5.38
N PHE A 950 14.99 12.01 5.47
CA PHE A 950 15.38 13.18 4.68
C PHE A 950 15.89 14.30 5.58
N GLY A 951 16.88 15.06 5.11
CA GLY A 951 17.36 16.22 5.86
C GLY A 951 18.48 16.97 5.16
N ASP A 952 19.06 17.92 5.89
CA ASP A 952 20.20 18.71 5.45
C ASP A 952 21.51 18.05 5.89
N MET A 953 22.26 17.49 4.94
CA MET A 953 23.54 16.81 5.20
C MET A 953 24.63 17.76 5.71
N ASN A 954 24.48 19.08 5.50
CA ASN A 954 25.42 20.07 6.03
C ASN A 954 25.13 20.43 7.49
N ASN A 955 23.97 20.04 8.05
CA ASN A 955 23.66 20.25 9.46
C ASN A 955 24.06 19.03 10.29
N PRO A 956 25.13 19.10 11.11
CA PRO A 956 25.62 17.96 11.89
C PRO A 956 24.63 17.44 12.94
N GLU A 957 23.63 18.24 13.33
CA GLU A 957 22.58 17.84 14.25
C GLU A 957 21.43 17.09 13.56
N SER A 958 21.40 17.06 12.22
CA SER A 958 20.35 16.36 11.47
C SER A 958 20.49 14.85 11.59
N GLU A 959 19.36 14.14 11.59
CA GLU A 959 19.35 12.68 11.69
C GLU A 959 20.13 12.05 10.54
N ILE A 960 20.00 12.60 9.33
CA ILE A 960 20.73 12.14 8.16
C ILE A 960 22.25 12.29 8.31
N SER A 961 22.75 13.44 8.80
CA SER A 961 24.19 13.64 8.98
C SER A 961 24.76 12.71 10.05
N GLN A 962 24.01 12.46 11.13
CA GLN A 962 24.42 11.51 12.17
C GLN A 962 24.49 10.07 11.66
N ILE A 963 23.52 9.66 10.85
CA ILE A 963 23.54 8.33 10.21
C ILE A 963 24.71 8.22 9.24
N LEU A 964 24.89 9.20 8.35
CA LEU A 964 25.95 9.16 7.34
C LEU A 964 27.35 9.24 7.95
N ALA A 965 27.54 9.95 9.06
CA ALA A 965 28.82 9.99 9.79
C ALA A 965 29.31 8.58 10.22
N VAL A 966 28.39 7.65 10.37
CA VAL A 966 28.67 6.25 10.74
C VAL A 966 28.59 5.34 9.52
N GLU A 967 27.48 5.38 8.79
CA GLU A 967 27.17 4.39 7.77
C GLU A 967 27.95 4.59 6.47
N GLN A 968 28.53 5.76 6.18
CA GLN A 968 29.45 5.92 5.04
C GLN A 968 30.63 4.94 5.10
N GLN A 969 31.14 4.68 6.31
CA GLN A 969 32.18 3.67 6.58
C GLN A 969 31.59 2.29 6.96
N GLY A 970 30.27 2.22 7.10
CA GLY A 970 29.47 1.02 7.38
C GLY A 970 28.71 0.57 6.15
N ARG A 971 27.37 0.52 6.24
CA ARG A 971 26.46 -0.07 5.23
C ARG A 971 26.04 0.86 4.08
N ALA A 972 26.38 2.14 4.11
CA ALA A 972 25.87 3.09 3.12
C ALA A 972 26.56 2.92 1.77
N PHE A 973 25.77 2.90 0.70
CA PHE A 973 26.24 2.88 -0.69
C PHE A 973 25.36 3.78 -1.56
N HIS A 974 25.91 4.25 -2.68
CA HIS A 974 25.13 4.88 -3.74
C HIS A 974 24.83 3.87 -4.84
N MET A 975 23.66 4.01 -5.46
CA MET A 975 23.32 3.13 -6.57
C MET A 975 24.03 3.57 -7.86
N LEU A 976 24.66 2.61 -8.56
CA LEU A 976 25.42 2.82 -9.80
C LEU A 976 26.65 3.75 -9.63
N GLU A 977 27.47 3.51 -8.60
CA GLU A 977 28.70 4.28 -8.32
C GLU A 977 29.69 4.29 -9.49
N GLU A 978 29.71 3.22 -10.30
CA GLU A 978 30.56 3.08 -11.48
C GLU A 978 30.27 4.10 -12.58
N ILE A 979 29.06 4.69 -12.62
CA ILE A 979 28.68 5.74 -13.59
C ILE A 979 29.14 7.12 -13.10
N ASN A 980 29.54 7.25 -11.83
CA ASN A 980 29.97 8.48 -11.18
C ASN A 980 28.98 9.67 -11.31
N VAL A 981 27.68 9.40 -11.13
CA VAL A 981 26.62 10.43 -11.12
C VAL A 981 26.48 11.17 -9.78
N LEU A 982 27.19 10.72 -8.74
CA LEU A 982 27.20 11.29 -7.38
C LEU A 982 25.79 11.59 -6.82
N PRO A 983 24.95 10.57 -6.57
CA PRO A 983 23.62 10.70 -5.97
C PRO A 983 23.59 11.51 -4.66
N GLN A 984 22.43 12.06 -4.31
CA GLN A 984 22.14 12.64 -2.99
C GLN A 984 21.33 11.70 -2.09
N ILE A 985 21.15 10.46 -2.53
CA ILE A 985 20.46 9.43 -1.77
C ILE A 985 21.43 8.29 -1.53
N SER A 986 21.62 7.95 -0.26
CA SER A 986 22.40 6.78 0.16
C SER A 986 21.44 5.67 0.58
N TYR A 987 21.68 4.46 0.08
CA TYR A 987 20.98 3.26 0.49
C TYR A 987 21.82 2.54 1.55
N LEU A 988 21.19 1.88 2.52
CA LEU A 988 21.90 0.99 3.44
C LEU A 988 21.74 -0.45 2.99
N THR A 989 22.85 -1.20 2.92
CA THR A 989 22.90 -2.63 2.57
C THR A 989 21.85 -3.43 3.35
N LYS A 990 21.12 -4.32 2.66
CA LYS A 990 20.13 -5.21 3.26
C LYS A 990 20.87 -6.30 4.05
N ILE A 991 20.49 -6.51 5.31
CA ILE A 991 21.04 -7.50 6.21
C ILE A 991 19.91 -8.48 6.55
N ARG A 992 20.10 -9.76 6.25
CA ARG A 992 19.16 -10.83 6.66
C ARG A 992 19.66 -11.59 7.88
N ASN A 993 18.76 -11.96 8.77
CA ASN A 993 19.09 -12.81 9.91
C ASN A 993 18.99 -14.30 9.54
N LYS A 994 19.86 -14.75 8.64
CA LYS A 994 20.00 -16.14 8.20
C LYS A 994 21.29 -16.78 8.72
N ASP A 995 21.26 -18.10 8.83
CA ASP A 995 22.43 -18.94 9.10
C ASP A 995 23.28 -19.07 7.83
N GLU A 996 24.61 -19.19 8.00
CA GLU A 996 25.54 -19.23 6.87
C GLU A 996 25.26 -20.38 5.89
N ALA A 997 24.98 -21.59 6.40
CA ALA A 997 24.68 -22.77 5.60
C ALA A 997 23.43 -22.59 4.70
N ASP A 998 22.45 -21.81 5.15
CA ASP A 998 21.21 -21.53 4.40
C ASP A 998 21.36 -20.33 3.46
N SER A 999 22.48 -19.58 3.57
CA SER A 999 22.80 -18.41 2.75
C SER A 999 23.78 -18.69 1.61
N GLN A 1000 24.30 -19.91 1.49
CA GLN A 1000 25.21 -20.29 0.41
C GLN A 1000 24.44 -20.46 -0.92
N ALA A 1001 24.11 -19.32 -1.53
CA ALA A 1001 24.33 -19.10 -2.95
C ALA A 1001 25.43 -18.04 -3.05
N PRO A 1002 26.72 -18.41 -3.02
CA PRO A 1002 27.77 -17.43 -2.89
C PRO A 1002 28.09 -16.83 -4.25
N HIS A 1003 28.11 -15.50 -4.32
CA HIS A 1003 29.06 -14.79 -5.18
C HIS A 1003 30.43 -15.43 -4.92
N LYS A 1004 30.92 -16.24 -5.86
CA LYS A 1004 32.31 -16.71 -5.82
C LYS A 1004 33.17 -15.48 -6.00
N GLU A 1005 33.86 -15.06 -4.94
CA GLU A 1005 35.07 -14.26 -5.10
C GLU A 1005 36.03 -15.06 -5.98
N GLU A 1006 36.16 -14.67 -7.25
CA GLU A 1006 37.29 -15.11 -8.06
C GLU A 1006 38.57 -14.55 -7.42
N LYS A 1007 39.26 -15.41 -6.67
CA LYS A 1007 40.68 -15.22 -6.43
C LYS A 1007 41.38 -15.23 -7.78
N HIS A 1008 41.70 -14.05 -8.30
CA HIS A 1008 42.70 -13.90 -9.35
C HIS A 1008 43.97 -14.61 -8.90
N LYS A 1009 44.24 -15.79 -9.48
CA LYS A 1009 45.57 -16.37 -9.47
C LYS A 1009 46.43 -15.51 -10.37
N GLU A 1010 47.37 -14.79 -9.78
CA GLU A 1010 48.52 -14.22 -10.49
C GLU A 1010 49.24 -15.37 -11.21
N ASN A 1011 49.05 -15.46 -12.52
CA ASN A 1011 49.98 -16.16 -13.39
C ASN A 1011 51.07 -15.18 -13.78
N GLU A 1012 52.23 -15.29 -13.13
CA GLU A 1012 53.47 -14.66 -13.57
C GLU A 1012 53.82 -15.14 -14.99
N HIS A 1013 53.47 -14.35 -16.00
CA HIS A 1013 54.09 -14.45 -17.31
C HIS A 1013 55.48 -13.78 -17.27
N LYS A 1014 56.51 -14.59 -17.03
CA LYS A 1014 57.90 -14.22 -17.30
C LYS A 1014 58.10 -14.07 -18.81
N HIS A 1015 58.30 -12.84 -19.27
CA HIS A 1015 58.92 -12.56 -20.57
C HIS A 1015 60.39 -13.02 -20.55
N PRO A 1016 60.85 -13.84 -21.52
CA PRO A 1016 62.27 -14.07 -21.71
C PRO A 1016 62.87 -12.89 -22.48
N LYS A 1017 63.91 -12.30 -21.89
CA LYS A 1017 64.78 -11.32 -22.55
C LYS A 1017 65.47 -11.99 -23.75
N SER A 1018 65.35 -11.37 -24.91
CA SER A 1018 66.13 -11.68 -26.11
C SER A 1018 67.60 -11.29 -25.91
N HIS A 1019 68.50 -12.26 -26.15
CA HIS A 1019 69.84 -11.99 -26.67
C HIS A 1019 70.12 -12.98 -27.79
N VAL A 1020 70.42 -12.40 -28.97
CA VAL A 1020 70.83 -12.99 -30.26
C VAL A 1020 69.72 -13.62 -31.08
#